data_AF-A0A4R6QLM7-F1
#
_entry.id   AF-A0A4R6QLM7-F1
#
_cell.length_a   1.000
_cell.length_b   1.000
_cell.length_c   1.000
_cell.angle_alpha   90.00
_cell.angle_beta   90.00
_cell.angle_gamma   90.00
#
_symmetry.space_group_name_H-M   'P 1'
#
loop_
_entity.id
_entity.type
_entity.pdbx_description
1 polymer ?
#
loop_
_entity_poly.entity_id
_entity_poly.type
_entity_poly.pdbx_seq_one_letter_code
_entity_poly.pdbx_strand_id
1 'polypeptide(L)'
;MDNTSSTPVTDALTLWELLNRKGGLAPASHDASLVASLCHSLGVPAGSDIGTFLASRPIDVSSFLIAVLTALEPFGLMLSETLAMFERHGVKGSNDGMLVQFDFGQAEGKLGFDAHHFRCAMASHQALQQAVAVHLFDKRDLWQLREVLLSCLPPQDQDFHALPVDAPARAWLVEALAPNGWPYTRPAPLPPADAGNELRQAMAPVLMAAGLSFSRMARYADRERMLAAAGDGDSPEPGGTLRSSILEWGEQTFGYAQSDLLAWQLLRLCWKLFERHRAPSPLRAQLAWQIEAAIAQHSEQSIHRDPVRQLEDLLDLPWWQQRHQLYSVWLVTVVEAAVPPPLRFSLHPVDGRLEFAFKATHVADIDGAAAPIQLVAELYTGRNGVSLQGKSRQEGIQPDYVLTQTGVEEQVFYVLEAKQYRKPSRSNFAAALHDYAAVHPAAVVALANYGPMTPDLEASLRELIATSRVGAADELVLRCRPFGHVEPSRRDDVARLSADIRASLEARPLPMRPMVVIDASGSMVDQLPEQLDDTEVAALWAAIAHPGAQIVIINQERREEMSPTPSPQALIAAIRGLIRPGVGLHIELPPSQPHPAALLVTDGQGFEETRSQHFRYLAVLVLKGGDWPLLHAPRADGSTVERAFPGLAAGCALG
;
A
#
# COMPACT_ATOMS: atom_id res chain seq x y z
N MET A 1 -21.87 18.53 31.82
CA MET A 1 -22.88 17.47 31.60
C MET A 1 -24.17 18.16 31.23
N ASP A 2 -24.29 18.57 29.97
CA ASP A 2 -25.57 19.00 29.40
C ASP A 2 -26.22 17.78 28.78
N ASN A 3 -27.31 17.34 29.39
CA ASN A 3 -28.14 16.24 28.96
C ASN A 3 -29.05 16.75 27.84
N THR A 4 -28.48 17.00 26.64
CA THR A 4 -29.30 17.25 25.45
C THR A 4 -30.05 15.96 25.16
N SER A 5 -31.38 16.00 25.33
CA SER A 5 -32.29 14.94 24.91
C SER A 5 -31.98 14.55 23.47
N SER A 6 -31.31 13.42 23.26
CA SER A 6 -31.05 12.90 21.93
C SER A 6 -32.40 12.50 21.34
N THR A 7 -32.82 13.20 20.29
CA THR A 7 -33.92 12.72 19.46
C THR A 7 -33.53 11.30 19.02
N PRO A 8 -34.35 10.27 19.29
CA PRO A 8 -34.02 8.91 18.89
C PRO A 8 -33.82 8.89 17.37
N VAL A 9 -32.67 8.38 16.92
CA VAL A 9 -32.36 8.28 15.49
C VAL A 9 -33.18 7.14 14.91
N THR A 10 -34.29 7.48 14.25
CA THR A 10 -35.25 6.50 13.71
C THR A 10 -35.19 6.37 12.19
N ASP A 11 -34.48 7.26 11.49
CA ASP A 11 -34.40 7.28 10.03
C ASP A 11 -33.05 7.81 9.52
N ALA A 12 -32.79 7.58 8.23
CA ALA A 12 -31.55 7.97 7.56
C ALA A 12 -31.34 9.50 7.51
N LEU A 13 -32.41 10.31 7.49
CA LEU A 13 -32.30 11.77 7.48
C LEU A 13 -31.76 12.28 8.82
N THR A 14 -32.32 11.80 9.92
CA THR A 14 -31.87 12.14 11.28
C THR A 14 -30.41 11.71 11.49
N LEU A 15 -30.02 10.56 10.95
CA LEU A 15 -28.64 10.07 10.99
C LEU A 15 -27.68 10.93 10.14
N TRP A 16 -28.11 11.40 8.96
CA TRP A 16 -27.35 12.37 8.16
C TRP A 16 -27.15 13.70 8.89
N GLU A 17 -28.18 14.20 9.58
CA GLU A 17 -28.06 15.40 10.41
C GLU A 17 -27.11 15.20 11.61
N LEU A 18 -27.08 14.00 12.19
CA LEU A 18 -26.13 13.64 13.24
C LEU A 18 -24.69 13.67 12.71
N LEU A 19 -24.43 13.08 11.54
CA LEU A 19 -23.12 13.10 10.88
C LEU A 19 -22.64 14.53 10.59
N ASN A 20 -23.52 15.41 10.11
CA ASN A 20 -23.14 16.79 9.84
C ASN A 20 -22.89 17.59 11.13
N ARG A 21 -23.79 17.49 12.13
CA ARG A 21 -23.70 18.30 13.35
C ARG A 21 -22.60 17.82 14.29
N LYS A 22 -22.58 16.52 14.59
CA LYS A 22 -21.66 15.91 15.55
C LYS A 22 -20.37 15.47 14.87
N GLY A 23 -20.48 14.87 13.69
CA GLY A 23 -19.32 14.42 12.92
C GLY A 23 -18.50 15.55 12.30
N GLY A 24 -18.96 16.80 12.32
CA GLY A 24 -18.19 17.92 11.77
C GLY A 24 -17.77 17.67 10.32
N LEU A 25 -18.64 17.03 9.53
CA LEU A 25 -18.38 16.87 8.11
C LEU A 25 -18.27 18.25 7.46
N ALA A 26 -17.29 18.40 6.58
CA ALA A 26 -17.08 19.56 5.74
C ALA A 26 -17.25 19.17 4.26
N PRO A 27 -18.49 18.90 3.78
CA PRO A 27 -18.78 18.45 2.42
C PRO A 27 -18.28 19.38 1.30
N ALA A 28 -18.04 20.65 1.64
CA ALA A 28 -17.52 21.65 0.71
C ALA A 28 -15.99 21.66 0.59
N SER A 29 -15.27 20.95 1.46
CA SER A 29 -13.80 20.93 1.51
C SER A 29 -13.24 19.50 1.52
N HIS A 30 -12.62 19.07 2.62
CA HIS A 30 -11.89 17.81 2.70
C HIS A 30 -12.79 16.55 2.69
N ASP A 31 -14.04 16.62 3.18
CA ASP A 31 -14.97 15.47 3.12
C ASP A 31 -15.78 15.38 1.84
N ALA A 32 -15.49 16.22 0.86
CA ALA A 32 -16.26 16.26 -0.37
C ALA A 32 -16.18 14.93 -1.15
N SER A 33 -15.09 14.16 -1.02
CA SER A 33 -14.95 12.81 -1.58
C SER A 33 -15.77 11.79 -0.79
N LEU A 34 -15.67 11.80 0.54
CA LEU A 34 -16.47 10.96 1.44
C LEU A 34 -17.97 11.12 1.14
N VAL A 35 -18.45 12.36 1.08
CA VAL A 35 -19.87 12.65 0.78
C VAL A 35 -20.24 12.25 -0.64
N ALA A 36 -19.32 12.39 -1.61
CA ALA A 36 -19.56 11.90 -2.97
C ALA A 36 -19.72 10.38 -3.01
N SER A 37 -18.86 9.64 -2.30
CA SER A 37 -18.93 8.18 -2.18
C SER A 37 -20.22 7.76 -1.47
N LEU A 38 -20.63 8.46 -0.41
CA LEU A 38 -21.90 8.23 0.27
C LEU A 38 -23.09 8.44 -0.68
N CYS A 39 -23.13 9.57 -1.40
CA CYS A 39 -24.16 9.85 -2.40
C CYS A 39 -24.22 8.76 -3.48
N HIS A 40 -23.06 8.34 -3.98
CA HIS A 40 -22.96 7.29 -4.99
C HIS A 40 -23.50 5.95 -4.49
N SER A 41 -23.10 5.53 -3.29
CA SER A 41 -23.58 4.30 -2.65
C SER A 41 -25.09 4.29 -2.42
N LEU A 42 -25.67 5.45 -2.11
CA LEU A 42 -27.11 5.63 -1.91
C LEU A 42 -27.90 5.83 -3.23
N GLY A 43 -27.21 5.92 -4.38
CA GLY A 43 -27.82 6.22 -5.67
C GLY A 43 -28.41 7.63 -5.75
N VAL A 44 -27.87 8.58 -4.99
CA VAL A 44 -28.23 10.01 -5.06
C VAL A 44 -27.76 10.54 -6.42
N PRO A 45 -28.64 11.15 -7.24
CA PRO A 45 -28.25 11.70 -8.53
C PRO A 45 -27.17 12.78 -8.37
N ALA A 46 -26.17 12.76 -9.27
CA ALA A 46 -25.06 13.70 -9.22
C ALA A 46 -25.55 15.17 -9.16
N GLY A 47 -25.00 15.94 -8.22
CA GLY A 47 -25.37 17.35 -8.00
C GLY A 47 -26.62 17.56 -7.14
N SER A 48 -27.31 16.51 -6.73
CA SER A 48 -28.45 16.61 -5.80
C SER A 48 -27.97 16.76 -4.35
N ASP A 49 -28.76 17.46 -3.54
CA ASP A 49 -28.57 17.51 -2.10
C ASP A 49 -29.04 16.19 -1.45
N ILE A 50 -28.16 15.58 -0.66
CA ILE A 50 -28.42 14.30 0.00
C ILE A 50 -29.53 14.43 1.04
N GLY A 51 -29.63 15.53 1.79
CA GLY A 51 -30.70 15.74 2.77
C GLY A 51 -32.09 15.74 2.12
N THR A 52 -32.21 16.47 1.01
CA THR A 52 -33.42 16.51 0.18
C THR A 52 -33.77 15.14 -0.42
N PHE A 53 -32.76 14.38 -0.85
CA PHE A 53 -32.96 13.02 -1.35
C PHE A 53 -33.49 12.10 -0.25
N LEU A 54 -32.88 12.10 0.94
CA LEU A 54 -33.29 11.29 2.08
C LEU A 54 -34.70 11.66 2.60
N ALA A 55 -35.07 12.93 2.52
CA ALA A 55 -36.42 13.38 2.87
C ALA A 55 -37.49 12.88 1.89
N SER A 56 -37.13 12.68 0.62
CA SER A 56 -38.06 12.29 -0.45
C SER A 56 -38.10 10.79 -0.74
N ARG A 57 -37.13 10.03 -0.23
CA ARG A 57 -37.06 8.57 -0.40
C ARG A 57 -36.79 7.88 0.94
N PRO A 58 -37.63 6.90 1.34
CA PRO A 58 -37.36 6.13 2.54
C PRO A 58 -36.13 5.23 2.31
N ILE A 59 -35.02 5.59 2.97
CA ILE A 59 -33.84 4.74 3.14
C ILE A 59 -33.82 4.31 4.60
N ASP A 60 -33.73 3.01 4.86
CA ASP A 60 -33.62 2.49 6.22
C ASP A 60 -32.24 2.81 6.82
N VAL A 61 -32.19 2.88 8.15
CA VAL A 61 -30.99 3.25 8.91
C VAL A 61 -29.81 2.31 8.60
N SER A 62 -30.07 1.01 8.43
CA SER A 62 -29.01 0.04 8.14
C SER A 62 -28.40 0.27 6.75
N SER A 63 -29.22 0.42 5.71
CA SER A 63 -28.79 0.79 4.35
C SER A 63 -27.95 2.07 4.34
N PHE A 64 -28.37 3.08 5.11
CA PHE A 64 -27.60 4.32 5.23
C PHE A 64 -26.26 4.10 5.93
N LEU A 65 -26.23 3.37 7.05
CA LEU A 65 -25.00 3.08 7.78
C LEU A 65 -23.99 2.27 6.96
N ILE A 66 -24.44 1.35 6.12
CA ILE A 66 -23.58 0.61 5.19
C ILE A 66 -22.95 1.58 4.21
N ALA A 67 -23.76 2.47 3.62
CA ALA A 67 -23.24 3.46 2.69
C ALA A 67 -22.22 4.41 3.36
N VAL A 68 -22.43 4.75 4.64
CA VAL A 68 -21.47 5.49 5.46
C VAL A 68 -20.20 4.69 5.68
N LEU A 69 -20.29 3.44 6.13
CA LEU A 69 -19.12 2.55 6.32
C LEU A 69 -18.32 2.37 5.03
N THR A 70 -18.99 2.19 3.89
CA THR A 70 -18.36 2.13 2.58
C THR A 70 -17.65 3.44 2.24
N ALA A 71 -18.25 4.60 2.54
CA ALA A 71 -17.62 5.90 2.32
C ALA A 71 -16.43 6.17 3.27
N LEU A 72 -16.45 5.59 4.48
CA LEU A 72 -15.39 5.71 5.48
C LEU A 72 -14.26 4.72 5.31
N GLU A 73 -14.46 3.70 4.49
CA GLU A 73 -13.52 2.61 4.31
C GLU A 73 -12.08 3.07 3.97
N PRO A 74 -11.84 4.07 3.09
CA PRO A 74 -10.48 4.56 2.86
C PRO A 74 -9.80 5.07 4.14
N PHE A 75 -10.55 5.69 5.05
CA PHE A 75 -10.01 6.11 6.36
C PHE A 75 -9.65 4.92 7.23
N GLY A 76 -10.50 3.88 7.25
CA GLY A 76 -10.20 2.63 7.95
C GLY A 76 -8.91 1.98 7.45
N LEU A 77 -8.68 2.00 6.13
CA LEU A 77 -7.42 1.50 5.54
C LEU A 77 -6.22 2.37 5.92
N MET A 78 -6.33 3.71 5.87
CA MET A 78 -5.25 4.60 6.31
C MET A 78 -4.86 4.34 7.77
N LEU A 79 -5.85 4.19 8.66
CA LEU A 79 -5.62 3.88 10.07
C LEU A 79 -4.90 2.55 10.25
N SER A 80 -5.37 1.50 9.57
CA SER A 80 -4.80 0.15 9.63
C SER A 80 -3.35 0.12 9.14
N GLU A 81 -3.07 0.75 8.00
CA GLU A 81 -1.73 0.77 7.42
C GLU A 81 -0.75 1.61 8.24
N THR A 82 -1.22 2.73 8.79
CA THR A 82 -0.42 3.56 9.70
C THR A 82 -0.09 2.80 10.98
N LEU A 83 -1.08 2.12 11.57
CA LEU A 83 -0.86 1.27 12.75
C LEU A 83 0.12 0.12 12.44
N ALA A 84 -0.03 -0.54 11.29
CA ALA A 84 0.85 -1.63 10.87
C ALA A 84 2.29 -1.16 10.63
N MET A 85 2.48 0.05 10.10
CA MET A 85 3.80 0.69 10.04
C MET A 85 4.37 0.87 11.45
N PHE A 86 3.62 1.45 12.38
CA PHE A 86 4.10 1.64 13.76
C PHE A 86 4.45 0.31 14.45
N GLU A 87 3.63 -0.73 14.29
CA GLU A 87 3.90 -2.04 14.88
C GLU A 87 5.15 -2.71 14.30
N ARG A 88 5.41 -2.56 12.99
CA ARG A 88 6.66 -3.02 12.34
C ARG A 88 7.90 -2.33 12.93
N HIS A 89 7.78 -1.07 13.31
CA HIS A 89 8.84 -0.29 13.96
C HIS A 89 8.84 -0.41 15.50
N GLY A 90 8.19 -1.45 16.04
CA GLY A 90 8.30 -1.81 17.46
C GLY A 90 7.30 -1.14 18.39
N VAL A 91 6.31 -0.42 17.87
CA VAL A 91 5.30 0.28 18.68
C VAL A 91 4.18 -0.68 19.10
N LYS A 92 4.37 -1.35 20.25
CA LYS A 92 3.48 -2.42 20.72
C LYS A 92 2.41 -2.00 21.74
N GLY A 93 2.43 -0.77 22.27
CA GLY A 93 1.54 -0.34 23.35
C GLY A 93 1.35 1.18 23.44
N SER A 94 0.79 1.66 24.55
CA SER A 94 0.72 3.09 24.93
C SER A 94 2.00 3.59 25.61
N ASN A 95 3.02 2.74 25.69
CA ASN A 95 4.27 3.07 26.36
C ASN A 95 5.00 4.11 25.50
N ASP A 96 5.81 4.94 26.15
CA ASP A 96 6.47 6.16 25.63
C ASP A 96 7.39 5.98 24.39
N GLY A 97 7.30 4.90 23.61
CA GLY A 97 8.17 4.62 22.48
C GLY A 97 7.83 5.41 21.20
N MET A 98 6.54 5.69 20.93
CA MET A 98 6.15 6.51 19.77
C MET A 98 4.74 7.13 19.89
N LEU A 99 4.68 8.41 20.21
CA LEU A 99 3.48 9.27 20.14
C LEU A 99 3.48 10.06 18.82
N VAL A 100 2.44 9.92 18.00
CA VAL A 100 2.17 10.83 16.87
C VAL A 100 1.60 12.11 17.44
N GLN A 101 2.33 13.22 17.36
CA GLN A 101 1.85 14.48 17.90
C GLN A 101 1.70 15.50 16.80
N PHE A 102 0.48 15.99 16.59
CA PHE A 102 0.24 17.11 15.70
C PHE A 102 0.30 18.41 16.51
N ASP A 103 1.15 19.32 16.06
CA ASP A 103 1.26 20.68 16.62
C ASP A 103 0.64 21.68 15.65
N PHE A 104 -0.54 22.18 16.00
CA PHE A 104 -1.35 23.07 15.16
C PHE A 104 -0.97 24.55 15.24
N GLY A 105 0.05 24.91 16.03
CA GLY A 105 0.57 26.28 16.09
C GLY A 105 -0.40 27.36 16.60
N GLN A 106 -1.60 27.00 17.08
CA GLN A 106 -2.65 27.89 17.60
C GLN A 106 -3.24 27.32 18.91
N ALA A 107 -4.01 28.14 19.64
CA ALA A 107 -4.46 27.97 21.04
C ALA A 107 -5.22 26.66 21.42
N GLU A 108 -5.49 25.77 20.47
CA GLU A 108 -6.21 24.50 20.68
C GLU A 108 -5.33 23.38 21.27
N GLY A 109 -4.02 23.62 21.42
CA GLY A 109 -3.09 22.70 22.06
C GLY A 109 -2.59 21.59 21.13
N LYS A 110 -1.63 20.80 21.63
CA LYS A 110 -1.04 19.66 20.91
C LYS A 110 -1.99 18.47 20.99
N LEU A 111 -2.29 17.85 19.85
CA LEU A 111 -3.07 16.62 19.82
C LEU A 111 -2.14 15.43 19.61
N GLY A 112 -2.03 14.60 20.63
CA GLY A 112 -1.22 13.39 20.61
C GLY A 112 -2.08 12.15 20.39
N PHE A 113 -1.67 11.31 19.44
CA PHE A 113 -2.21 9.99 19.20
C PHE A 113 -1.09 8.97 19.34
N ASP A 114 -1.24 8.01 20.23
CA ASP A 114 -0.36 6.84 20.29
C ASP A 114 -0.99 5.66 19.54
N ALA A 115 -0.27 4.54 19.45
CA ALA A 115 -0.83 3.32 18.87
C ALA A 115 -2.10 2.82 19.59
N HIS A 116 -2.32 3.16 20.87
CA HIS A 116 -3.56 2.82 21.55
C HIS A 116 -4.75 3.59 20.97
N HIS A 117 -4.60 4.88 20.64
CA HIS A 117 -5.66 5.65 19.96
C HIS A 117 -6.01 5.06 18.59
N PHE A 118 -5.01 4.65 17.80
CA PHE A 118 -5.24 3.96 16.51
C PHE A 118 -5.96 2.62 16.70
N ARG A 119 -5.61 1.84 17.74
CA ARG A 119 -6.32 0.60 18.08
C ARG A 119 -7.76 0.85 18.53
N CYS A 120 -8.01 1.89 19.34
CA CYS A 120 -9.37 2.29 19.72
C CYS A 120 -10.19 2.72 18.51
N ALA A 121 -9.59 3.46 17.58
CA ALA A 121 -10.21 3.82 16.30
C ALA A 121 -10.58 2.59 15.48
N MET A 122 -9.65 1.65 15.35
CA MET A 122 -9.89 0.42 14.63
C MET A 122 -10.94 -0.46 15.30
N ALA A 123 -10.91 -0.58 16.63
CA ALA A 123 -11.90 -1.32 17.39
C ALA A 123 -13.29 -0.69 17.27
N SER A 124 -13.41 0.64 17.27
CA SER A 124 -14.69 1.33 17.10
C SER A 124 -15.23 1.17 15.67
N HIS A 125 -14.36 1.28 14.67
CA HIS A 125 -14.70 1.03 13.28
C HIS A 125 -15.16 -0.42 13.06
N GLN A 126 -14.43 -1.40 13.62
CA GLN A 126 -14.76 -2.82 13.56
C GLN A 126 -16.09 -3.10 14.28
N ALA A 127 -16.29 -2.53 15.48
CA ALA A 127 -17.53 -2.69 16.22
C ALA A 127 -18.73 -2.10 15.48
N LEU A 128 -18.57 -0.98 14.77
CA LEU A 128 -19.61 -0.43 13.90
C LEU A 128 -19.88 -1.37 12.70
N GLN A 129 -18.84 -1.90 12.06
CA GLN A 129 -18.99 -2.87 10.97
C GLN A 129 -19.74 -4.13 11.43
N GLN A 130 -19.44 -4.64 12.63
CA GLN A 130 -20.13 -5.78 13.24
C GLN A 130 -21.57 -5.45 13.68
N ALA A 131 -21.81 -4.26 14.22
CA ALA A 131 -23.15 -3.82 14.60
C ALA A 131 -24.08 -3.66 13.38
N VAL A 132 -23.52 -3.28 12.23
CA VAL A 132 -24.23 -3.21 10.95
C VAL A 132 -24.37 -4.61 10.32
N ALA A 133 -23.34 -5.45 10.41
CA ALA A 133 -23.39 -6.84 9.97
C ALA A 133 -24.16 -7.69 10.97
N VAL A 134 -25.49 -7.77 10.81
CA VAL A 134 -26.38 -8.59 11.67
C VAL A 134 -25.91 -10.05 11.76
N HIS A 135 -25.27 -10.54 10.70
CA HIS A 135 -24.71 -11.89 10.61
C HIS A 135 -23.25 -11.84 10.15
N LEU A 136 -22.41 -12.63 10.82
CA LEU A 136 -21.00 -12.87 10.53
C LEU A 136 -20.87 -14.20 9.78
N PHE A 137 -20.03 -14.22 8.76
CA PHE A 137 -19.85 -15.37 7.88
C PHE A 137 -18.37 -15.72 7.75
N ASP A 138 -18.07 -16.99 7.60
CA ASP A 138 -16.86 -17.42 6.89
C ASP A 138 -17.17 -17.71 5.41
N LYS A 139 -16.15 -18.04 4.62
CA LYS A 139 -16.35 -18.35 3.19
C LYS A 139 -17.23 -19.59 2.97
N ARG A 140 -17.12 -20.60 3.85
CA ARG A 140 -17.83 -21.89 3.73
C ARG A 140 -19.31 -21.71 4.02
N ASP A 141 -19.64 -20.87 4.99
CA ASP A 141 -21.01 -20.47 5.30
C ASP A 141 -21.73 -19.91 4.06
N LEU A 142 -21.11 -18.97 3.36
CA LEU A 142 -21.69 -18.38 2.14
C LEU A 142 -21.84 -19.41 1.00
N TRP A 143 -20.91 -20.36 0.89
CA TRP A 143 -21.04 -21.48 -0.06
C TRP A 143 -22.22 -22.40 0.29
N GLN A 144 -22.40 -22.75 1.57
CA GLN A 144 -23.54 -23.55 2.00
C GLN A 144 -24.86 -22.81 1.76
N LEU A 145 -24.90 -21.51 2.04
CA LEU A 145 -26.08 -20.69 1.75
C LEU A 145 -26.39 -20.62 0.25
N ARG A 146 -25.36 -20.57 -0.60
CA ARG A 146 -25.52 -20.66 -2.05
C ARG A 146 -26.17 -21.99 -2.45
N GLU A 147 -25.77 -23.12 -1.88
CA GLU A 147 -26.42 -24.42 -2.14
C GLU A 147 -27.88 -24.44 -1.68
N VAL A 148 -28.18 -23.90 -0.49
CA VAL A 148 -29.54 -23.82 0.02
C VAL A 148 -30.42 -22.99 -0.92
N LEU A 149 -29.98 -21.77 -1.28
CA LEU A 149 -30.72 -20.90 -2.20
C LEU A 149 -30.94 -21.55 -3.57
N LEU A 150 -29.96 -22.31 -4.07
CA LEU A 150 -30.09 -23.08 -5.29
C LEU A 150 -31.14 -24.19 -5.15
N SER A 151 -31.16 -24.90 -4.02
CA SER A 151 -32.14 -25.97 -3.75
C SER A 151 -33.58 -25.46 -3.63
N CYS A 152 -33.76 -24.19 -3.27
CA CYS A 152 -35.06 -23.52 -3.24
C CYS A 152 -35.63 -23.22 -4.63
N LEU A 153 -34.81 -23.31 -5.69
CA LEU A 153 -35.24 -23.19 -7.07
C LEU A 153 -35.59 -24.57 -7.65
N PRO A 154 -36.61 -24.67 -8.52
CA PRO A 154 -36.91 -25.92 -9.20
C PRO A 154 -35.78 -26.28 -10.19
N PRO A 155 -35.61 -27.56 -10.57
CA PRO A 155 -34.48 -28.03 -11.38
C PRO A 155 -34.22 -27.24 -12.67
N GLN A 156 -35.28 -26.80 -13.35
CA GLN A 156 -35.18 -26.01 -14.58
C GLN A 156 -34.61 -24.60 -14.38
N ASP A 157 -34.70 -24.03 -13.17
CA ASP A 157 -34.22 -22.68 -12.84
C ASP A 157 -32.85 -22.71 -12.13
N GLN A 158 -32.33 -23.91 -11.83
CA GLN A 158 -31.00 -24.12 -11.23
C GLN A 158 -29.84 -23.91 -12.23
N ASP A 159 -30.14 -23.71 -13.52
CA ASP A 159 -29.13 -23.40 -14.53
C ASP A 159 -28.27 -22.21 -14.11
N PHE A 160 -26.95 -22.42 -14.14
CA PHE A 160 -25.92 -21.44 -13.85
C PHE A 160 -25.95 -20.24 -14.81
N HIS A 161 -26.41 -20.43 -16.04
CA HIS A 161 -26.43 -19.39 -17.07
C HIS A 161 -27.73 -18.59 -17.11
N ALA A 162 -28.82 -19.10 -16.53
CA ALA A 162 -30.08 -18.36 -16.46
C ALA A 162 -29.92 -17.12 -15.57
N LEU A 163 -30.31 -15.96 -16.12
CA LEU A 163 -30.23 -14.63 -15.50
C LEU A 163 -31.62 -14.13 -15.08
N PRO A 164 -31.71 -13.16 -14.15
CA PRO A 164 -32.99 -12.57 -13.79
C PRO A 164 -33.65 -11.82 -14.96
N VAL A 165 -34.97 -11.65 -14.86
CA VAL A 165 -35.79 -10.95 -15.86
C VAL A 165 -35.63 -9.42 -15.73
N ASP A 166 -35.43 -8.92 -14.52
CA ASP A 166 -35.20 -7.50 -14.24
C ASP A 166 -34.04 -6.96 -15.08
N ALA A 167 -34.33 -5.96 -15.92
CA ALA A 167 -33.39 -5.49 -16.92
C ALA A 167 -32.12 -4.84 -16.30
N PRO A 168 -32.23 -3.97 -15.28
CA PRO A 168 -31.07 -3.48 -14.54
C PRO A 168 -30.22 -4.60 -13.91
N ALA A 169 -30.85 -5.55 -13.21
CA ALA A 169 -30.14 -6.66 -12.58
C ALA A 169 -29.43 -7.54 -13.60
N ARG A 170 -30.11 -7.88 -14.69
CA ARG A 170 -29.56 -8.67 -15.79
C ARG A 170 -28.37 -7.99 -16.43
N ALA A 171 -28.48 -6.70 -16.76
CA ALA A 171 -27.40 -5.94 -17.39
C ALA A 171 -26.15 -5.91 -16.50
N TRP A 172 -26.32 -5.66 -15.20
CA TRP A 172 -25.24 -5.63 -14.22
C TRP A 172 -24.56 -7.00 -14.07
N LEU A 173 -25.35 -8.09 -13.96
CA LEU A 173 -24.81 -9.45 -13.83
C LEU A 173 -24.10 -9.94 -15.10
N VAL A 174 -24.58 -9.56 -16.29
CA VAL A 174 -23.91 -9.87 -17.57
C VAL A 174 -22.57 -9.17 -17.66
N GLU A 175 -22.52 -7.90 -17.28
CA GLU A 175 -21.27 -7.14 -17.27
C GLU A 175 -20.25 -7.80 -16.34
N ALA A 176 -20.63 -8.25 -15.14
CA ALA A 176 -19.71 -8.95 -14.23
C ALA A 176 -19.12 -10.26 -14.78
N LEU A 177 -19.76 -10.90 -15.77
CA LEU A 177 -19.27 -12.11 -16.42
C LEU A 177 -18.43 -11.84 -17.68
N ALA A 178 -18.47 -10.61 -18.21
CA ALA A 178 -17.70 -10.27 -19.40
C ALA A 178 -16.19 -10.30 -19.08
N PRO A 179 -15.32 -10.74 -20.01
CA PRO A 179 -13.88 -10.84 -19.76
C PRO A 179 -13.24 -9.56 -19.22
N ASN A 180 -13.73 -8.40 -19.64
CA ASN A 180 -13.26 -7.08 -19.22
C ASN A 180 -14.32 -6.30 -18.43
N GLY A 181 -15.37 -6.97 -17.95
CA GLY A 181 -16.46 -6.31 -17.27
C GLY A 181 -16.20 -6.19 -15.77
N TRP A 182 -16.45 -4.99 -15.23
CA TRP A 182 -16.21 -4.67 -13.82
C TRP A 182 -17.29 -3.72 -13.28
N PRO A 183 -18.53 -4.21 -13.13
CA PRO A 183 -19.68 -3.34 -12.84
C PRO A 183 -19.70 -2.82 -11.39
N TYR A 184 -18.79 -3.30 -10.54
CA TYR A 184 -18.72 -2.99 -9.11
C TYR A 184 -18.45 -1.52 -8.81
N THR A 185 -18.00 -0.74 -9.81
CA THR A 185 -17.93 0.73 -9.72
C THR A 185 -19.31 1.39 -9.58
N ARG A 186 -20.41 0.66 -9.81
CA ARG A 186 -21.79 1.09 -9.63
C ARG A 186 -22.48 0.23 -8.57
N PRO A 187 -23.41 0.79 -7.77
CA PRO A 187 -24.18 0.02 -6.81
C PRO A 187 -24.84 -1.20 -7.46
N ALA A 188 -24.73 -2.36 -6.82
CA ALA A 188 -25.38 -3.56 -7.28
C ALA A 188 -26.92 -3.39 -7.21
N PRO A 189 -27.66 -3.74 -8.26
CA PRO A 189 -29.11 -3.70 -8.22
C PRO A 189 -29.60 -4.82 -7.31
N LEU A 190 -30.00 -4.49 -6.08
CA LEU A 190 -30.57 -5.45 -5.13
C LEU A 190 -32.07 -5.64 -5.39
N PRO A 191 -32.65 -6.82 -5.08
CA PRO A 191 -34.10 -7.00 -5.12
C PRO A 191 -34.79 -5.95 -4.22
N PRO A 192 -35.87 -5.31 -4.69
CA PRO A 192 -36.48 -4.19 -4.00
C PRO A 192 -36.98 -4.56 -2.60
N ALA A 193 -36.80 -3.66 -1.65
CA ALA A 193 -37.32 -3.80 -0.30
C ALA A 193 -38.84 -3.60 -0.31
N ASP A 194 -39.59 -4.68 -0.04
CA ASP A 194 -41.03 -4.65 0.13
C ASP A 194 -41.34 -5.17 1.54
N ALA A 195 -41.94 -4.31 2.37
CA ALA A 195 -42.27 -4.61 3.77
C ALA A 195 -43.23 -5.81 3.92
N GLY A 196 -43.97 -6.19 2.86
CA GLY A 196 -44.85 -7.36 2.83
C GLY A 196 -44.22 -8.64 2.25
N ASN A 197 -42.93 -8.61 1.90
CA ASN A 197 -42.23 -9.73 1.28
C ASN A 197 -41.30 -10.44 2.27
N GLU A 198 -41.85 -11.43 2.98
CA GLU A 198 -41.12 -12.28 3.95
C GLU A 198 -39.88 -12.94 3.34
N LEU A 199 -39.94 -13.35 2.07
CA LEU A 199 -38.79 -13.98 1.41
C LEU A 199 -37.63 -13.00 1.22
N ARG A 200 -37.92 -11.75 0.87
CA ARG A 200 -36.89 -10.70 0.78
C ARG A 200 -36.30 -10.37 2.15
N GLN A 201 -37.12 -10.40 3.21
CA GLN A 201 -36.65 -10.20 4.59
C GLN A 201 -35.73 -11.34 5.02
N ALA A 202 -36.13 -12.59 4.79
CA ALA A 202 -35.33 -13.78 5.04
C ALA A 202 -33.96 -13.72 4.32
N MET A 203 -33.93 -13.26 3.06
CA MET A 203 -32.68 -13.13 2.28
C MET A 203 -31.82 -11.91 2.66
N ALA A 204 -32.28 -11.01 3.54
CA ALA A 204 -31.59 -9.76 3.81
C ALA A 204 -30.13 -9.94 4.27
N PRO A 205 -29.78 -10.90 5.16
CA PRO A 205 -28.39 -11.13 5.55
C PRO A 205 -27.48 -11.58 4.40
N VAL A 206 -28.00 -12.37 3.47
CA VAL A 206 -27.23 -12.82 2.29
C VAL A 206 -27.03 -11.66 1.30
N LEU A 207 -28.08 -10.86 1.08
CA LEU A 207 -27.99 -9.67 0.23
C LEU A 207 -27.04 -8.63 0.82
N MET A 208 -27.00 -8.52 2.15
CA MET A 208 -26.02 -7.71 2.88
C MET A 208 -24.60 -8.16 2.58
N ALA A 209 -24.34 -9.47 2.77
CA ALA A 209 -23.05 -10.08 2.50
C ALA A 209 -22.59 -9.87 1.04
N ALA A 210 -23.49 -10.05 0.08
CA ALA A 210 -23.21 -9.77 -1.32
C ALA A 210 -22.90 -8.28 -1.55
N GLY A 211 -23.69 -7.36 -0.99
CA GLY A 211 -23.48 -5.91 -1.08
C GLY A 211 -22.12 -5.46 -0.53
N LEU A 212 -21.72 -5.99 0.63
CA LEU A 212 -20.39 -5.72 1.22
C LEU A 212 -19.27 -6.25 0.32
N SER A 213 -19.46 -7.44 -0.28
CA SER A 213 -18.50 -8.01 -1.24
C SER A 213 -18.36 -7.13 -2.48
N PHE A 214 -19.46 -6.63 -3.05
CA PHE A 214 -19.42 -5.74 -4.21
C PHE A 214 -18.75 -4.41 -3.90
N SER A 215 -19.03 -3.84 -2.73
CA SER A 215 -18.38 -2.61 -2.25
C SER A 215 -16.86 -2.81 -2.15
N ARG A 216 -16.42 -3.97 -1.66
CA ARG A 216 -15.01 -4.32 -1.59
C ARG A 216 -14.38 -4.59 -2.96
N MET A 217 -15.08 -5.24 -3.88
CA MET A 217 -14.60 -5.43 -5.26
C MET A 217 -14.43 -4.09 -5.99
N ALA A 218 -15.22 -3.06 -5.67
CA ALA A 218 -15.12 -1.74 -6.28
C ALA A 218 -13.76 -1.03 -6.04
N ARG A 219 -12.92 -1.54 -5.11
CA ARG A 219 -11.57 -1.05 -4.83
C ARG A 219 -10.58 -1.34 -5.95
N TYR A 220 -10.75 -2.47 -6.64
CA TYR A 220 -9.84 -2.89 -7.69
C TYR A 220 -10.29 -2.33 -9.04
N ALA A 221 -9.36 -2.08 -9.95
CA ALA A 221 -9.71 -1.62 -11.29
C ALA A 221 -10.36 -2.73 -12.12
N ASP A 222 -10.01 -3.99 -11.85
CA ASP A 222 -10.48 -5.17 -12.56
C ASP A 222 -10.30 -6.45 -11.71
N ARG A 223 -10.73 -7.58 -12.29
CA ARG A 223 -10.67 -8.91 -11.66
C ARG A 223 -9.24 -9.40 -11.46
N GLU A 224 -8.37 -9.13 -12.42
CA GLU A 224 -6.98 -9.63 -12.39
C GLU A 224 -6.24 -9.03 -11.19
N ARG A 225 -6.39 -7.71 -10.98
CA ARG A 225 -5.80 -7.01 -9.84
C ARG A 225 -6.35 -7.48 -8.50
N MET A 226 -7.64 -7.76 -8.41
CA MET A 226 -8.24 -8.34 -7.20
C MET A 226 -7.65 -9.72 -6.89
N LEU A 227 -7.49 -10.58 -7.89
CA LEU A 227 -6.92 -11.91 -7.71
C LEU A 227 -5.42 -11.85 -7.41
N ALA A 228 -4.68 -10.93 -8.03
CA ALA A 228 -3.27 -10.71 -7.74
C ALA A 228 -3.05 -10.26 -6.29
N ALA A 229 -3.96 -9.44 -5.73
CA ALA A 229 -3.90 -9.01 -4.33
C ALA A 229 -4.09 -10.18 -3.34
N ALA A 230 -4.70 -11.28 -3.74
CA ALA A 230 -4.85 -12.48 -2.93
C ALA A 230 -3.52 -13.24 -2.74
N GLY A 231 -2.52 -12.99 -3.59
CA GLY A 231 -1.23 -13.69 -3.62
C GLY A 231 -1.29 -15.08 -4.28
N ASP A 232 -0.11 -15.68 -4.48
CA ASP A 232 0.00 -17.05 -5.00
C ASP A 232 -0.55 -18.04 -3.95
N GLY A 233 -1.53 -18.85 -4.35
CA GLY A 233 -2.36 -19.72 -3.49
C GLY A 233 -1.65 -20.85 -2.74
N ASP A 234 -0.32 -20.83 -2.64
CA ASP A 234 0.51 -21.88 -2.03
C ASP A 234 0.76 -21.68 -0.52
N SER A 235 0.38 -20.52 0.05
CA SER A 235 0.45 -20.34 1.51
C SER A 235 -0.77 -20.99 2.19
N PRO A 236 -0.58 -21.94 3.13
CA PRO A 236 -1.69 -22.56 3.85
C PRO A 236 -2.51 -21.47 4.54
N GLU A 237 -3.83 -21.48 4.32
CA GLU A 237 -4.75 -20.48 4.87
C GLU A 237 -4.47 -20.28 6.36
N PRO A 238 -4.04 -19.08 6.80
CA PRO A 238 -3.85 -18.83 8.23
C PRO A 238 -5.22 -18.88 8.91
N GLY A 239 -5.56 -20.02 9.49
CA GLY A 239 -6.57 -20.16 10.55
C GLY A 239 -7.98 -19.62 10.26
N GLY A 240 -8.47 -19.72 9.02
CA GLY A 240 -9.79 -19.21 8.60
C GLY A 240 -11.00 -19.97 9.16
N THR A 241 -11.20 -19.92 10.48
CA THR A 241 -12.38 -20.48 11.17
C THR A 241 -13.18 -19.44 11.94
N LEU A 242 -12.72 -18.19 12.01
CA LEU A 242 -13.47 -17.13 12.70
C LEU A 242 -14.44 -16.46 11.71
N ARG A 243 -15.74 -16.59 11.98
CA ARG A 243 -16.79 -15.84 11.29
C ARG A 243 -16.59 -14.35 11.57
N SER A 244 -16.67 -13.53 10.53
CA SER A 244 -16.46 -12.08 10.63
C SER A 244 -17.26 -11.33 9.56
N SER A 245 -17.25 -10.00 9.64
CA SER A 245 -17.77 -9.17 8.55
C SER A 245 -16.91 -9.37 7.30
N ILE A 246 -17.52 -9.39 6.12
CA ILE A 246 -16.79 -9.52 4.84
C ILE A 246 -15.76 -8.40 4.63
N LEU A 247 -16.00 -7.24 5.25
CA LEU A 247 -15.04 -6.13 5.24
C LEU A 247 -13.75 -6.44 6.03
N GLU A 248 -13.79 -7.41 6.96
CA GLU A 248 -12.66 -7.83 7.79
C GLU A 248 -11.89 -9.04 7.22
N TRP A 249 -12.40 -9.68 6.16
CA TRP A 249 -11.71 -10.84 5.57
C TRP A 249 -10.32 -10.45 5.05
N GLY A 250 -9.31 -11.31 5.19
CA GLY A 250 -8.01 -11.07 4.53
C GLY A 250 -8.12 -11.08 3.00
N GLU A 251 -7.17 -10.46 2.30
CA GLU A 251 -7.14 -10.41 0.83
C GLU A 251 -7.15 -11.81 0.20
N GLN A 252 -6.42 -12.76 0.77
CA GLN A 252 -6.41 -14.16 0.31
C GLN A 252 -7.79 -14.81 0.43
N THR A 253 -8.43 -14.73 1.60
CA THR A 253 -9.76 -15.29 1.84
C THR A 253 -10.82 -14.64 0.94
N PHE A 254 -10.76 -13.32 0.80
CA PHE A 254 -11.68 -12.57 -0.03
C PHE A 254 -11.49 -12.91 -1.52
N GLY A 255 -10.25 -12.84 -2.01
CA GLY A 255 -9.91 -13.16 -3.40
C GLY A 255 -10.29 -14.59 -3.78
N TYR A 256 -10.05 -15.57 -2.89
CA TYR A 256 -10.49 -16.95 -3.10
C TYR A 256 -12.02 -17.10 -3.11
N ALA A 257 -12.74 -16.43 -2.20
CA ALA A 257 -14.21 -16.45 -2.24
C ALA A 257 -14.76 -15.85 -3.55
N GLN A 258 -14.12 -14.81 -4.07
CA GLN A 258 -14.56 -14.14 -5.30
C GLN A 258 -13.97 -14.73 -6.59
N SER A 259 -12.97 -15.61 -6.54
CA SER A 259 -12.44 -16.28 -7.73
C SER A 259 -13.52 -17.09 -8.44
N ASP A 260 -14.44 -17.68 -7.67
CA ASP A 260 -15.62 -18.40 -8.14
C ASP A 260 -16.87 -17.54 -8.24
N LEU A 261 -16.73 -16.21 -8.16
CA LEU A 261 -17.82 -15.25 -8.26
C LEU A 261 -18.93 -15.48 -7.21
N LEU A 262 -18.58 -15.87 -5.98
CA LEU A 262 -19.56 -16.26 -4.96
C LEU A 262 -20.61 -15.17 -4.67
N ALA A 263 -20.19 -13.91 -4.49
CA ALA A 263 -21.12 -12.80 -4.24
C ALA A 263 -22.08 -12.58 -5.43
N TRP A 264 -21.57 -12.69 -6.66
CA TRP A 264 -22.39 -12.62 -7.88
C TRP A 264 -23.42 -13.75 -7.92
N GLN A 265 -23.03 -14.98 -7.58
CA GLN A 265 -23.94 -16.13 -7.55
C GLN A 265 -25.04 -15.95 -6.52
N LEU A 266 -24.71 -15.46 -5.33
CA LEU A 266 -25.68 -15.15 -4.27
C LEU A 266 -26.69 -14.09 -4.73
N LEU A 267 -26.24 -12.97 -5.30
CA LEU A 267 -27.14 -11.93 -5.82
C LEU A 267 -28.07 -12.48 -6.89
N ARG A 268 -27.54 -13.26 -7.85
CA ARG A 268 -28.34 -13.89 -8.91
C ARG A 268 -29.43 -14.79 -8.35
N LEU A 269 -29.09 -15.66 -7.40
CA LEU A 269 -30.04 -16.59 -6.78
C LEU A 269 -31.13 -15.84 -6.01
N CYS A 270 -30.76 -14.79 -5.26
CA CYS A 270 -31.73 -13.95 -4.56
C CYS A 270 -32.73 -13.27 -5.52
N TRP A 271 -32.25 -12.77 -6.66
CA TRP A 271 -33.14 -12.21 -7.69
C TRP A 271 -34.09 -13.24 -8.28
N LYS A 272 -33.60 -14.43 -8.65
CA LYS A 272 -34.46 -15.50 -9.19
C LYS A 272 -35.56 -15.89 -8.21
N LEU A 273 -35.21 -16.06 -6.93
CA LEU A 273 -36.17 -16.37 -5.87
C LEU A 273 -37.19 -15.24 -5.70
N PHE A 274 -36.73 -13.99 -5.69
CA PHE A 274 -37.59 -12.82 -5.59
C PHE A 274 -38.59 -12.70 -6.74
N GLU A 275 -38.13 -12.82 -7.99
CA GLU A 275 -38.99 -12.70 -9.17
C GLU A 275 -40.04 -13.80 -9.25
N ARG A 276 -39.63 -15.05 -8.94
CA ARG A 276 -40.51 -16.21 -8.97
C ARG A 276 -41.61 -16.14 -7.91
N HIS A 277 -41.27 -15.66 -6.72
CA HIS A 277 -42.18 -15.61 -5.57
C HIS A 277 -42.63 -14.19 -5.24
N ARG A 278 -42.72 -13.34 -6.26
CA ARG A 278 -43.19 -11.95 -6.11
C ARG A 278 -44.62 -11.87 -5.58
N ALA A 279 -45.47 -12.81 -5.97
CA ALA A 279 -46.84 -12.91 -5.44
C ALA A 279 -46.87 -13.68 -4.11
N PRO A 280 -47.68 -13.25 -3.12
CA PRO A 280 -47.86 -13.99 -1.87
C PRO A 280 -48.33 -15.42 -2.11
N SER A 281 -47.70 -16.41 -1.45
CA SER A 281 -48.11 -17.82 -1.50
C SER A 281 -47.65 -18.56 -0.24
N PRO A 282 -48.29 -19.68 0.14
CA PRO A 282 -47.82 -20.51 1.26
C PRO A 282 -46.38 -21.00 1.06
N LEU A 283 -46.00 -21.28 -0.19
CA LEU A 283 -44.64 -21.67 -0.56
C LEU A 283 -43.63 -20.55 -0.26
N ARG A 284 -44.00 -19.28 -0.40
CA ARG A 284 -43.13 -18.14 -0.07
C ARG A 284 -42.73 -18.14 1.42
N ALA A 285 -43.70 -18.33 2.31
CA ALA A 285 -43.44 -18.40 3.75
C ALA A 285 -42.59 -19.62 4.13
N GLN A 286 -42.83 -20.77 3.49
CA GLN A 286 -42.02 -21.96 3.68
C GLN A 286 -40.56 -21.73 3.24
N LEU A 287 -40.34 -21.13 2.06
CA LEU A 287 -39.01 -20.81 1.57
C LEU A 287 -38.31 -19.77 2.46
N ALA A 288 -39.02 -18.75 2.92
CA ALA A 288 -38.49 -17.76 3.85
C ALA A 288 -37.98 -18.43 5.13
N TRP A 289 -38.79 -19.31 5.74
CA TRP A 289 -38.40 -20.08 6.92
C TRP A 289 -37.18 -20.97 6.67
N GLN A 290 -37.12 -21.66 5.51
CA GLN A 290 -35.95 -22.49 5.15
C GLN A 290 -34.67 -21.66 5.03
N ILE A 291 -34.75 -20.47 4.43
CA ILE A 291 -33.61 -19.56 4.28
C ILE A 291 -33.19 -18.99 5.64
N GLU A 292 -34.13 -18.58 6.48
CA GLU A 292 -33.84 -18.11 7.84
C GLU A 292 -33.16 -19.19 8.69
N ALA A 293 -33.66 -20.42 8.64
CA ALA A 293 -33.06 -21.56 9.33
C ALA A 293 -31.63 -21.84 8.84
N ALA A 294 -31.41 -21.79 7.52
CA ALA A 294 -30.10 -21.98 6.94
C ALA A 294 -29.12 -20.85 7.33
N ILE A 295 -29.57 -19.60 7.34
CA ILE A 295 -28.76 -18.47 7.80
C ILE A 295 -28.40 -18.66 9.29
N ALA A 296 -29.35 -19.01 10.14
CA ALA A 296 -29.09 -19.27 11.56
C ALA A 296 -28.07 -20.41 11.77
N GLN A 297 -28.07 -21.42 10.90
CA GLN A 297 -27.12 -22.53 10.94
C GLN A 297 -25.72 -22.14 10.42
N HIS A 298 -25.67 -21.33 9.35
CA HIS A 298 -24.47 -20.95 8.61
C HIS A 298 -24.10 -19.49 8.81
N SER A 299 -24.22 -19.00 10.03
CA SER A 299 -23.70 -17.70 10.43
C SER A 299 -23.54 -17.63 11.94
N GLU A 300 -22.91 -16.57 12.40
CA GLU A 300 -22.96 -16.15 13.79
C GLU A 300 -23.68 -14.81 13.86
N GLN A 301 -24.66 -14.69 14.75
CA GLN A 301 -25.28 -13.39 15.00
C GLN A 301 -24.25 -12.49 15.66
N SER A 302 -24.04 -11.30 15.09
CA SER A 302 -23.20 -10.32 15.75
C SER A 302 -23.83 -9.94 17.09
N ILE A 303 -22.99 -9.62 18.07
CA ILE A 303 -23.46 -9.09 19.35
C ILE A 303 -24.25 -7.82 19.02
N HIS A 304 -25.57 -7.83 19.30
CA HIS A 304 -26.44 -6.68 19.06
C HIS A 304 -25.93 -5.47 19.86
N ARG A 305 -25.19 -4.61 19.17
CA ARG A 305 -24.86 -3.27 19.60
C ARG A 305 -25.71 -2.32 18.75
N ASP A 306 -26.22 -1.28 19.38
CA ASP A 306 -26.90 -0.21 18.66
C ASP A 306 -25.89 0.42 17.67
N PRO A 307 -26.10 0.27 16.35
CA PRO A 307 -25.13 0.74 15.38
C PRO A 307 -25.09 2.27 15.31
N VAL A 308 -26.16 2.97 15.74
CA VAL A 308 -26.14 4.43 15.88
C VAL A 308 -25.19 4.81 17.01
N ARG A 309 -25.27 4.11 18.15
CA ARG A 309 -24.34 4.34 19.26
C ARG A 309 -22.89 4.01 18.88
N GLN A 310 -22.65 2.93 18.15
CA GLN A 310 -21.28 2.62 17.67
C GLN A 310 -20.76 3.67 16.69
N LEU A 311 -21.62 4.27 15.87
CA LEU A 311 -21.25 5.40 15.05
C LEU A 311 -20.94 6.62 15.92
N GLU A 312 -21.76 6.94 16.91
CA GLU A 312 -21.49 8.04 17.84
C GLU A 312 -20.14 7.85 18.57
N ASP A 313 -19.85 6.63 19.04
CA ASP A 313 -18.58 6.28 19.66
C ASP A 313 -17.40 6.55 18.69
N LEU A 314 -17.55 6.22 17.40
CA LEU A 314 -16.56 6.51 16.35
C LEU A 314 -16.39 8.03 16.12
N LEU A 315 -17.50 8.79 16.07
CA LEU A 315 -17.49 10.24 15.85
C LEU A 315 -16.92 11.02 17.05
N ASP A 316 -17.03 10.46 18.26
CA ASP A 316 -16.49 11.03 19.50
C ASP A 316 -14.97 10.82 19.63
N LEU A 317 -14.35 10.04 18.75
CA LEU A 317 -12.91 9.83 18.79
C LEU A 317 -12.16 11.11 18.41
N PRO A 318 -11.09 11.49 19.15
CA PRO A 318 -10.38 12.74 18.91
C PRO A 318 -9.79 12.89 17.50
N TRP A 319 -9.44 11.78 16.84
CA TRP A 319 -8.89 11.80 15.48
C TRP A 319 -9.95 12.09 14.42
N TRP A 320 -11.23 11.85 14.71
CA TRP A 320 -12.29 11.96 13.72
C TRP A 320 -12.33 13.37 13.12
N GLN A 321 -12.25 14.42 13.95
CA GLN A 321 -12.22 15.81 13.49
C GLN A 321 -10.93 16.16 12.72
N GLN A 322 -9.86 15.39 12.93
CA GLN A 322 -8.57 15.55 12.27
C GLN A 322 -8.32 14.50 11.17
N ARG A 323 -9.36 13.78 10.73
CA ARG A 323 -9.27 12.72 9.71
C ARG A 323 -8.61 13.16 8.42
N HIS A 324 -8.70 14.45 8.08
CA HIS A 324 -8.03 15.03 6.93
C HIS A 324 -6.50 14.95 7.08
N GLN A 325 -5.95 15.11 8.28
CA GLN A 325 -4.49 15.09 8.50
C GLN A 325 -3.90 13.69 8.38
N LEU A 326 -4.72 12.66 8.63
CA LEU A 326 -4.31 11.26 8.52
C LEU A 326 -3.71 10.92 7.15
N TYR A 327 -4.19 11.56 6.08
CA TYR A 327 -3.67 11.35 4.74
C TYR A 327 -2.17 11.67 4.62
N SER A 328 -1.73 12.79 5.21
CA SER A 328 -0.31 13.18 5.16
C SER A 328 0.56 12.15 5.88
N VAL A 329 0.14 11.67 7.05
CA VAL A 329 0.87 10.62 7.80
C VAL A 329 0.85 9.29 7.06
N TRP A 330 -0.30 8.95 6.45
CA TRP A 330 -0.43 7.73 5.67
C TRP A 330 0.53 7.71 4.46
N LEU A 331 0.84 8.84 3.83
CA LEU A 331 1.84 8.87 2.75
C LEU A 331 3.24 8.38 3.20
N VAL A 332 3.57 8.44 4.49
CA VAL A 332 4.82 7.85 5.02
C VAL A 332 4.82 6.32 4.85
N THR A 333 3.67 5.66 4.96
CA THR A 333 3.55 4.21 4.70
C THR A 333 3.81 3.90 3.23
N VAL A 334 3.42 4.79 2.32
CA VAL A 334 3.69 4.68 0.87
C VAL A 334 5.18 4.85 0.57
N VAL A 335 5.85 5.79 1.24
CA VAL A 335 7.30 5.96 1.16
C VAL A 335 8.02 4.72 1.67
N GLU A 336 7.64 4.20 2.84
CA GLU A 336 8.22 2.97 3.40
C GLU A 336 8.08 1.79 2.43
N ALA A 337 6.89 1.59 1.84
CA ALA A 337 6.65 0.52 0.87
C ALA A 337 7.45 0.69 -0.44
N ALA A 338 7.85 1.93 -0.77
CA ALA A 338 8.67 2.21 -1.93
C ALA A 338 10.14 1.82 -1.74
N VAL A 339 10.63 1.75 -0.51
CA VAL A 339 12.04 1.46 -0.18
C VAL A 339 12.43 0.07 -0.71
N PRO A 340 13.28 -0.03 -1.75
CA PRO A 340 13.69 -1.31 -2.30
C PRO A 340 14.79 -1.95 -1.45
N PRO A 341 14.88 -3.29 -1.39
CA PRO A 341 16.08 -3.95 -0.90
C PRO A 341 17.32 -3.48 -1.69
N PRO A 342 18.48 -3.32 -1.05
CA PRO A 342 18.75 -3.62 0.35
C PRO A 342 18.51 -2.47 1.35
N LEU A 343 17.92 -1.38 0.91
CA LEU A 343 17.65 -0.22 1.76
C LEU A 343 16.69 -0.61 2.89
N ARG A 344 16.84 0.05 4.03
CA ARG A 344 16.01 -0.18 5.22
C ARG A 344 15.41 1.12 5.68
N PHE A 345 14.09 1.14 5.78
CA PHE A 345 13.36 2.25 6.37
C PHE A 345 13.32 2.07 7.89
N SER A 346 13.56 3.14 8.65
CA SER A 346 13.40 3.16 10.10
C SER A 346 12.84 4.50 10.55
N LEU A 347 11.80 4.48 11.40
CA LEU A 347 11.23 5.72 11.93
C LEU A 347 12.20 6.36 12.93
N HIS A 348 12.22 7.69 12.96
CA HIS A 348 13.10 8.49 13.81
C HIS A 348 12.31 9.22 14.93
N PRO A 349 11.88 8.53 16.00
CA PRO A 349 11.21 9.18 17.12
C PRO A 349 12.19 10.01 17.95
N VAL A 350 11.82 11.24 18.31
CA VAL A 350 12.54 12.11 19.24
C VAL A 350 11.86 12.06 20.60
N ASP A 351 12.59 11.69 21.66
CA ASP A 351 12.04 11.47 23.00
C ASP A 351 10.84 10.52 23.02
N GLY A 352 10.87 9.51 22.14
CA GLY A 352 9.78 8.54 22.00
C GLY A 352 8.52 9.11 21.35
N ARG A 353 8.66 10.19 20.55
CA ARG A 353 7.56 10.85 19.84
C ARG A 353 7.91 11.05 18.38
N LEU A 354 6.96 10.73 17.51
CA LEU A 354 6.98 11.12 16.10
C LEU A 354 6.14 12.40 15.98
N GLU A 355 6.79 13.56 16.06
CA GLU A 355 6.09 14.84 15.98
C GLU A 355 5.85 15.22 14.51
N PHE A 356 4.60 15.52 14.14
CA PHE A 356 4.26 16.19 12.88
C PHE A 356 3.87 17.62 13.22
N ALA A 357 4.89 18.47 13.35
CA ALA A 357 4.71 19.89 13.61
C ALA A 357 4.86 20.68 12.32
N PHE A 358 4.31 21.90 12.29
CA PHE A 358 4.48 22.84 11.17
C PHE A 358 5.90 23.46 11.15
N LYS A 359 6.91 22.60 11.20
CA LYS A 359 8.35 22.89 11.20
C LYS A 359 9.10 21.66 10.69
N ALA A 360 10.31 21.87 10.17
CA ALA A 360 11.19 20.80 9.74
C ALA A 360 11.31 19.70 10.81
N THR A 361 10.85 18.50 10.48
CA THR A 361 10.85 17.36 11.41
C THR A 361 11.42 16.12 10.73
N HIS A 362 12.44 15.52 11.33
CA HIS A 362 13.02 14.27 10.85
C HIS A 362 12.09 13.11 11.18
N VAL A 363 11.50 12.49 10.16
CA VAL A 363 10.47 11.45 10.30
C VAL A 363 11.07 10.06 10.28
N ALA A 364 12.02 9.81 9.37
CA ALA A 364 12.59 8.49 9.18
C ALA A 364 13.98 8.54 8.53
N ASP A 365 14.80 7.56 8.86
CA ASP A 365 16.06 7.26 8.19
C ASP A 365 15.84 6.12 7.17
N ILE A 366 16.41 6.27 5.98
CA ILE A 366 16.52 5.23 4.96
C ILE A 366 18.00 4.83 4.88
N ASP A 367 18.32 3.79 5.63
CA ASP A 367 19.65 3.25 5.76
C ASP A 367 20.02 2.33 4.59
N GLY A 368 21.32 2.16 4.40
CA GLY A 368 21.84 1.45 3.24
C GLY A 368 22.00 2.36 2.03
N ALA A 369 22.11 3.69 2.19
CA ALA A 369 22.66 4.70 1.24
C ALA A 369 24.03 5.31 1.67
N ALA A 370 24.76 6.01 0.77
CA ALA A 370 26.23 6.28 0.93
C ALA A 370 26.50 7.44 1.87
N ALA A 371 25.52 8.31 1.79
CA ALA A 371 25.13 9.23 2.80
C ALA A 371 23.76 8.71 3.29
N PRO A 372 23.47 8.78 4.60
CA PRO A 372 22.14 8.53 5.12
C PRO A 372 21.10 9.34 4.32
N ILE A 373 20.00 8.68 3.97
CA ILE A 373 18.85 9.36 3.38
C ILE A 373 17.87 9.61 4.51
N GLN A 374 17.37 10.83 4.63
CA GLN A 374 16.37 11.21 5.63
C GLN A 374 15.08 11.60 4.94
N LEU A 375 13.96 11.13 5.49
CA LEU A 375 12.64 11.66 5.22
C LEU A 375 12.37 12.79 6.22
N VAL A 376 12.24 14.01 5.72
CA VAL A 376 12.00 15.20 6.53
C VAL A 376 10.65 15.79 6.15
N ALA A 377 9.77 15.99 7.12
CA ALA A 377 8.52 16.71 6.94
C ALA A 377 8.74 18.22 7.06
N GLU A 378 7.95 19.00 6.32
CA GLU A 378 7.82 20.46 6.53
C GLU A 378 9.17 21.23 6.47
N LEU A 379 10.10 20.79 5.60
CA LEU A 379 11.41 21.41 5.46
C LEU A 379 11.30 22.77 4.76
N TYR A 380 11.47 23.86 5.51
CA TYR A 380 11.52 25.20 4.93
C TYR A 380 12.84 25.43 4.18
N THR A 381 12.74 25.81 2.90
CA THR A 381 13.88 26.19 2.05
C THR A 381 13.66 27.58 1.47
N GLY A 382 14.63 28.49 1.70
CA GLY A 382 14.59 29.84 1.14
C GLY A 382 14.66 29.85 -0.39
N ARG A 383 14.04 30.84 -1.04
CA ARG A 383 13.95 30.90 -2.51
C ARG A 383 15.29 31.02 -3.24
N ASN A 384 16.37 31.41 -2.56
CA ASN A 384 17.74 31.49 -3.10
C ASN A 384 17.86 32.18 -4.48
N GLY A 385 17.13 33.29 -4.67
CA GLY A 385 17.15 34.07 -5.93
C GLY A 385 16.18 33.58 -7.02
N VAL A 386 15.42 32.52 -6.76
CA VAL A 386 14.37 32.01 -7.65
C VAL A 386 13.09 32.82 -7.49
N SER A 387 12.44 33.14 -8.62
CA SER A 387 11.10 33.77 -8.62
C SER A 387 10.03 32.70 -8.42
N LEU A 388 9.29 32.80 -7.30
CA LEU A 388 8.20 31.90 -6.96
C LEU A 388 6.86 32.39 -7.53
N GLN A 389 5.99 31.47 -7.95
CA GLN A 389 4.68 31.74 -8.53
C GLN A 389 3.55 31.69 -7.49
N GLY A 390 3.72 30.89 -6.43
CA GLY A 390 2.73 30.72 -5.38
C GLY A 390 2.50 32.00 -4.59
N LYS A 391 1.23 32.44 -4.49
CA LYS A 391 0.89 33.65 -3.71
C LYS A 391 1.31 33.54 -2.25
N SER A 392 1.25 32.34 -1.66
CA SER A 392 1.66 32.06 -0.28
C SER A 392 3.15 31.77 -0.12
N ARG A 393 3.92 31.64 -1.21
CA ARG A 393 5.34 31.26 -1.21
C ARG A 393 6.19 32.42 -1.71
N GLN A 394 6.35 33.46 -0.90
CA GLN A 394 7.08 34.67 -1.31
C GLN A 394 8.59 34.59 -0.99
N GLU A 395 8.92 34.08 0.20
CA GLU A 395 10.30 34.05 0.72
C GLU A 395 10.96 32.67 0.58
N GLY A 396 10.16 31.62 0.43
CA GLY A 396 10.64 30.25 0.35
C GLY A 396 9.51 29.25 0.16
N ILE A 397 9.87 27.98 0.21
CA ILE A 397 8.96 26.85 0.06
C ILE A 397 9.02 25.96 1.31
N GLN A 398 7.95 25.21 1.53
CA GLN A 398 7.83 24.27 2.63
C GLN A 398 6.92 23.13 2.15
N PRO A 399 7.48 22.12 1.46
CA PRO A 399 6.71 20.95 1.04
C PRO A 399 6.37 20.05 2.24
N ASP A 400 5.32 19.23 2.09
CA ASP A 400 4.90 18.30 3.14
C ASP A 400 6.02 17.31 3.52
N TYR A 401 6.72 16.74 2.53
CA TYR A 401 7.87 15.87 2.76
C TYR A 401 8.99 16.07 1.73
N VAL A 402 10.23 15.82 2.16
CA VAL A 402 11.40 15.70 1.28
C VAL A 402 12.22 14.47 1.64
N LEU A 403 12.88 13.89 0.63
CA LEU A 403 14.00 12.99 0.84
C LEU A 403 15.29 13.77 0.62
N THR A 404 16.12 13.81 1.65
CA THR A 404 17.41 14.49 1.65
C THR A 404 18.53 13.48 1.84
N GLN A 405 19.66 13.70 1.19
CA GLN A 405 20.88 12.91 1.36
C GLN A 405 21.88 13.71 2.18
N THR A 406 22.27 13.19 3.36
CA THR A 406 23.13 13.91 4.31
C THR A 406 24.62 13.64 4.05
N GLY A 407 25.38 14.65 3.62
CA GLY A 407 26.81 14.55 3.30
C GLY A 407 27.57 15.86 3.52
N VAL A 408 28.61 16.12 2.70
CA VAL A 408 29.34 17.41 2.71
C VAL A 408 28.43 18.57 2.27
N GLU A 409 27.50 18.29 1.36
CA GLU A 409 26.39 19.16 1.01
C GLU A 409 25.08 18.37 1.15
N GLU A 410 24.15 18.92 1.92
CA GLU A 410 22.82 18.34 2.07
C GLU A 410 22.03 18.54 0.77
N GLN A 411 21.60 17.45 0.14
CA GLN A 411 20.93 17.50 -1.16
C GLN A 411 19.53 16.90 -1.08
N VAL A 412 18.52 17.73 -1.30
CA VAL A 412 17.14 17.28 -1.55
C VAL A 412 17.04 16.71 -2.96
N PHE A 413 16.57 15.47 -3.06
CA PHE A 413 16.46 14.77 -4.34
C PHE A 413 15.04 14.26 -4.65
N TYR A 414 14.15 14.29 -3.67
CA TYR A 414 12.73 14.02 -3.88
C TYR A 414 11.90 14.96 -3.01
N VAL A 415 10.82 15.48 -3.57
CA VAL A 415 9.84 16.30 -2.87
C VAL A 415 8.47 15.64 -3.06
N LEU A 416 7.73 15.48 -1.97
CA LEU A 416 6.38 14.93 -1.97
C LEU A 416 5.42 15.92 -1.32
N GLU A 417 4.47 16.42 -2.10
CA GLU A 417 3.42 17.32 -1.65
C GLU A 417 2.09 16.57 -1.57
N ALA A 418 1.44 16.61 -0.41
CA ALA A 418 0.12 16.07 -0.17
C ALA A 418 -0.97 17.12 -0.49
N LYS A 419 -2.00 16.71 -1.22
CA LYS A 419 -3.17 17.56 -1.53
C LYS A 419 -4.45 16.77 -1.36
N GLN A 420 -5.45 17.40 -0.73
CA GLN A 420 -6.73 16.76 -0.41
C GLN A 420 -7.91 17.50 -1.06
N TYR A 421 -7.72 17.96 -2.30
CA TYR A 421 -8.76 18.73 -2.99
C TYR A 421 -9.62 17.82 -3.86
N ARG A 422 -10.95 17.90 -3.69
CA ARG A 422 -11.90 17.29 -4.64
C ARG A 422 -11.83 17.94 -6.03
N LYS A 423 -11.71 19.27 -6.06
CA LYS A 423 -11.47 20.03 -7.30
C LYS A 423 -10.03 20.52 -7.27
N PRO A 424 -9.11 19.84 -7.96
CA PRO A 424 -7.73 20.26 -8.01
C PRO A 424 -7.63 21.70 -8.55
N SER A 425 -6.95 22.56 -7.80
CA SER A 425 -6.71 23.93 -8.23
C SER A 425 -5.55 23.94 -9.21
N ARG A 426 -5.87 24.00 -10.50
CA ARG A 426 -4.88 24.01 -11.59
C ARG A 426 -3.75 25.01 -11.32
N SER A 427 -4.08 26.24 -10.92
CA SER A 427 -3.07 27.26 -10.64
C SER A 427 -2.23 26.96 -9.40
N ASN A 428 -2.85 26.45 -8.33
CA ASN A 428 -2.10 26.17 -7.10
C ASN A 428 -1.20 24.94 -7.25
N PHE A 429 -1.64 23.94 -8.00
CA PHE A 429 -0.87 22.73 -8.28
C PHE A 429 0.31 23.05 -9.19
N ALA A 430 0.08 23.78 -10.28
CA ALA A 430 1.16 24.22 -11.17
C ALA A 430 2.19 25.07 -10.42
N ALA A 431 1.73 26.02 -9.60
CA ALA A 431 2.62 26.85 -8.79
C ALA A 431 3.40 26.01 -7.76
N ALA A 432 2.79 25.04 -7.09
CA ALA A 432 3.50 24.14 -6.16
C ALA A 432 4.60 23.34 -6.85
N LEU A 433 4.25 22.63 -7.93
CA LEU A 433 5.19 21.84 -8.71
C LEU A 433 6.35 22.70 -9.23
N HIS A 434 6.03 23.86 -9.82
CA HIS A 434 7.02 24.81 -10.30
C HIS A 434 7.95 25.29 -9.18
N ASP A 435 7.39 25.85 -8.10
CA ASP A 435 8.16 26.49 -7.04
C ASP A 435 9.11 25.49 -6.36
N TYR A 436 8.65 24.27 -6.12
CA TYR A 436 9.47 23.22 -5.52
C TYR A 436 10.56 22.75 -6.46
N ALA A 437 10.25 22.54 -7.74
CA ALA A 437 11.23 22.08 -8.72
C ALA A 437 12.31 23.14 -9.03
N ALA A 438 11.94 24.42 -8.92
CA ALA A 438 12.84 25.53 -9.13
C ALA A 438 13.78 25.77 -7.94
N VAL A 439 13.31 25.60 -6.70
CA VAL A 439 14.15 25.72 -5.49
C VAL A 439 15.00 24.47 -5.25
N HIS A 440 14.51 23.28 -5.60
CA HIS A 440 15.26 22.03 -5.53
C HIS A 440 15.62 21.52 -6.94
N PRO A 441 16.70 22.03 -7.56
CA PRO A 441 17.02 21.75 -8.96
C PRO A 441 17.39 20.28 -9.24
N ALA A 442 17.83 19.53 -8.22
CA ALA A 442 18.17 18.12 -8.34
C ALA A 442 17.01 17.17 -8.00
N ALA A 443 15.86 17.69 -7.54
CA ALA A 443 14.78 16.88 -7.03
C ALA A 443 13.74 16.53 -8.09
N VAL A 444 13.21 15.30 -8.01
CA VAL A 444 11.89 14.98 -8.57
C VAL A 444 10.84 15.54 -7.63
N VAL A 445 9.79 16.16 -8.17
CA VAL A 445 8.72 16.79 -7.40
C VAL A 445 7.40 16.11 -7.69
N ALA A 446 6.94 15.32 -6.73
CA ALA A 446 5.66 14.64 -6.79
C ALA A 446 4.58 15.42 -6.03
N LEU A 447 3.40 15.53 -6.65
CA LEU A 447 2.20 16.02 -6.01
C LEU A 447 1.20 14.87 -5.92
N ALA A 448 0.99 14.36 -4.70
CA ALA A 448 0.04 13.31 -4.40
C ALA A 448 -1.32 13.93 -4.02
N ASN A 449 -2.26 13.90 -4.97
CA ASN A 449 -3.62 14.33 -4.72
C ASN A 449 -4.49 13.13 -4.31
N TYR A 450 -5.17 13.25 -3.17
CA TYR A 450 -6.19 12.30 -2.72
C TYR A 450 -7.32 12.16 -3.76
N GLY A 451 -7.74 13.29 -4.34
CA GLY A 451 -8.78 13.35 -5.36
C GLY A 451 -8.28 13.05 -6.79
N PRO A 452 -9.17 13.09 -7.80
CA PRO A 452 -8.82 12.79 -9.18
C PRO A 452 -7.75 13.72 -9.76
N MET A 453 -6.95 13.18 -10.68
CA MET A 453 -6.09 13.93 -11.61
C MET A 453 -6.46 13.50 -13.03
N THR A 454 -7.26 14.30 -13.73
CA THR A 454 -7.68 13.96 -15.09
C THR A 454 -6.54 14.14 -16.09
N PRO A 455 -6.52 13.41 -17.22
CA PRO A 455 -5.52 13.60 -18.27
C PRO A 455 -5.43 15.05 -18.75
N ASP A 456 -6.58 15.72 -18.91
CA ASP A 456 -6.65 17.13 -19.31
C ASP A 456 -5.99 18.07 -18.29
N LEU A 457 -6.17 17.78 -17.00
CA LEU A 457 -5.54 18.55 -15.95
C LEU A 457 -4.04 18.29 -15.93
N GLU A 458 -3.60 17.04 -16.02
CA GLU A 458 -2.17 16.71 -16.11
C GLU A 458 -1.51 17.42 -17.29
N ALA A 459 -2.13 17.35 -18.49
CA ALA A 459 -1.66 18.06 -19.67
C ALA A 459 -1.60 19.58 -19.42
N SER A 460 -2.64 20.16 -18.81
CA SER A 460 -2.68 21.58 -18.48
C SER A 460 -1.61 21.98 -17.46
N LEU A 461 -1.30 21.13 -16.47
CA LEU A 461 -0.24 21.39 -15.49
C LEU A 461 1.13 21.39 -16.19
N ARG A 462 1.38 20.43 -17.08
CA ARG A 462 2.61 20.36 -17.88
C ARG A 462 2.77 21.61 -18.74
N GLU A 463 1.72 22.06 -19.42
CA GLU A 463 1.73 23.29 -20.23
C GLU A 463 2.03 24.54 -19.39
N LEU A 464 1.39 24.67 -18.22
CA LEU A 464 1.62 25.80 -17.31
C LEU A 464 3.05 25.84 -16.75
N ILE A 465 3.62 24.66 -16.46
CA ILE A 465 5.02 24.56 -16.02
C ILE A 465 5.97 24.89 -17.18
N ALA A 466 5.70 24.39 -18.39
CA ALA A 466 6.52 24.63 -19.59
C ALA A 466 6.55 26.12 -20.01
N THR A 467 5.45 26.85 -19.79
CA THR A 467 5.33 28.27 -20.15
C THR A 467 5.89 29.22 -19.10
N SER A 468 6.40 28.70 -17.98
CA SER A 468 7.06 29.50 -16.95
C SER A 468 8.40 30.06 -17.46
N ARG A 469 8.69 31.34 -17.16
CA ARG A 469 9.81 32.11 -17.74
C ARG A 469 11.20 31.76 -17.19
N VAL A 470 11.42 30.54 -16.72
CA VAL A 470 12.71 30.08 -16.18
C VAL A 470 13.45 29.29 -17.26
N GLY A 471 14.71 29.64 -17.53
CA GLY A 471 15.54 28.91 -18.50
C GLY A 471 15.70 27.45 -18.05
N ALA A 472 15.38 26.51 -18.94
CA ALA A 472 15.21 25.06 -18.72
C ALA A 472 13.78 24.57 -18.37
N ALA A 473 12.76 25.17 -18.98
CA ALA A 473 11.36 24.73 -18.87
C ALA A 473 11.15 23.23 -19.15
N ASP A 474 11.84 22.66 -20.13
CA ASP A 474 11.73 21.23 -20.48
C ASP A 474 12.22 20.31 -19.35
N GLU A 475 13.30 20.70 -18.66
CA GLU A 475 13.85 19.94 -17.53
C GLU A 475 12.92 19.99 -16.31
N LEU A 476 12.29 21.15 -16.05
CA LEU A 476 11.30 21.30 -14.97
C LEU A 476 10.08 20.40 -15.18
N VAL A 477 9.55 20.36 -16.40
CA VAL A 477 8.41 19.49 -16.75
C VAL A 477 8.77 18.01 -16.57
N LEU A 478 10.01 17.63 -16.90
CA LEU A 478 10.49 16.26 -16.71
C LEU A 478 10.62 15.87 -15.23
N ARG A 479 10.76 16.82 -14.29
CA ARG A 479 10.86 16.52 -12.85
C ARG A 479 9.55 16.65 -12.09
N CYS A 480 8.54 17.32 -12.64
CA CYS A 480 7.23 17.47 -12.01
C CYS A 480 6.31 16.28 -12.31
N ARG A 481 5.73 15.68 -11.26
CA ARG A 481 4.92 14.44 -11.34
C ARG A 481 3.62 14.58 -10.54
N PRO A 482 2.50 14.92 -11.19
CA PRO A 482 1.20 14.90 -10.54
C PRO A 482 0.63 13.48 -10.48
N PHE A 483 0.16 13.07 -9.31
CA PHE A 483 -0.56 11.82 -9.08
C PHE A 483 -1.96 12.14 -8.56
N GLY A 484 -2.97 11.48 -9.09
CA GLY A 484 -4.36 11.57 -8.62
C GLY A 484 -4.83 10.24 -8.07
N HIS A 485 -5.93 10.29 -7.32
CA HIS A 485 -6.49 9.10 -6.66
C HIS A 485 -5.47 8.38 -5.78
N VAL A 486 -4.52 9.11 -5.21
CA VAL A 486 -3.58 8.55 -4.25
C VAL A 486 -4.34 8.40 -2.94
N GLU A 487 -5.10 7.33 -2.80
CA GLU A 487 -5.88 6.95 -1.62
C GLU A 487 -5.79 5.42 -1.42
N PRO A 488 -5.92 4.88 -0.20
CA PRO A 488 -5.60 3.46 0.07
C PRO A 488 -6.46 2.46 -0.72
N SER A 489 -7.70 2.84 -1.04
CA SER A 489 -8.61 2.01 -1.84
C SER A 489 -8.22 1.95 -3.32
N ARG A 490 -7.28 2.78 -3.79
CA ARG A 490 -6.83 2.88 -5.19
C ARG A 490 -5.39 2.39 -5.34
N ARG A 491 -5.20 1.08 -5.11
CA ARG A 491 -3.88 0.44 -5.04
C ARG A 491 -2.98 0.71 -6.23
N ASP A 492 -3.52 0.83 -7.43
CA ASP A 492 -2.74 1.06 -8.64
C ASP A 492 -2.15 2.47 -8.70
N ASP A 493 -2.92 3.47 -8.28
CA ASP A 493 -2.45 4.85 -8.22
C ASP A 493 -1.40 5.02 -7.11
N VAL A 494 -1.59 4.33 -5.98
CA VAL A 494 -0.58 4.23 -4.91
C VAL A 494 0.68 3.52 -5.41
N ALA A 495 0.55 2.42 -6.15
CA ALA A 495 1.68 1.69 -6.71
C ALA A 495 2.46 2.53 -7.73
N ARG A 496 1.78 3.37 -8.52
CA ARG A 496 2.44 4.32 -9.42
C ARG A 496 3.28 5.35 -8.68
N LEU A 497 2.75 5.94 -7.60
CA LEU A 497 3.52 6.85 -6.75
C LEU A 497 4.70 6.13 -6.08
N SER A 498 4.46 4.93 -5.52
CA SER A 498 5.49 4.12 -4.88
C SER A 498 6.62 3.74 -5.86
N ALA A 499 6.29 3.41 -7.11
CA ALA A 499 7.27 3.13 -8.15
C ALA A 499 8.12 4.36 -8.52
N ASP A 500 7.54 5.56 -8.54
CA ASP A 500 8.26 6.81 -8.80
C ASP A 500 9.23 7.19 -7.66
N ILE A 501 8.79 7.00 -6.41
CA ILE A 501 9.65 7.13 -5.22
C ILE A 501 10.79 6.11 -5.29
N ARG A 502 10.48 4.84 -5.57
CA ARG A 502 11.45 3.75 -5.70
C ARG A 502 12.49 4.06 -6.76
N ALA A 503 12.06 4.46 -7.96
CA ALA A 503 12.97 4.82 -9.05
C ALA A 503 13.92 5.96 -8.63
N SER A 504 13.42 6.93 -7.85
CA SER A 504 14.23 8.04 -7.34
C SER A 504 15.26 7.60 -6.29
N LEU A 505 14.93 6.60 -5.47
CA LEU A 505 15.85 5.96 -4.53
C LEU A 505 16.89 5.08 -5.26
N GLU A 506 16.47 4.30 -6.26
CA GLU A 506 17.34 3.40 -7.02
C GLU A 506 18.33 4.13 -7.94
N ALA A 507 17.95 5.32 -8.41
CA ALA A 507 18.84 6.22 -9.13
C ALA A 507 19.97 6.78 -8.26
N ARG A 508 19.88 6.63 -6.93
CA ARG A 508 20.98 7.01 -6.03
C ARG A 508 22.02 5.92 -5.99
N PRO A 509 23.32 6.27 -5.97
CA PRO A 509 24.37 5.29 -5.79
C PRO A 509 24.18 4.53 -4.47
N LEU A 510 24.05 3.21 -4.57
CA LEU A 510 24.06 2.32 -3.41
C LEU A 510 25.44 2.40 -2.72
N PRO A 511 25.51 2.23 -1.39
CA PRO A 511 26.69 2.61 -0.60
C PRO A 511 27.43 1.51 0.07
N MET A 512 27.01 0.29 -0.19
CA MET A 512 27.83 -0.79 0.28
C MET A 512 29.11 -0.55 -0.47
N ARG A 513 30.20 -0.21 0.23
CA ARG A 513 31.53 -0.51 -0.29
C ARG A 513 31.39 -1.96 -0.71
N PRO A 514 31.33 -2.27 -2.01
CA PRO A 514 30.95 -3.60 -2.44
C PRO A 514 31.93 -4.53 -1.75
N MET A 515 31.45 -5.50 -0.98
CA MET A 515 32.38 -6.37 -0.28
C MET A 515 32.81 -7.43 -1.28
N VAL A 516 34.11 -7.58 -1.50
CA VAL A 516 34.64 -8.68 -2.28
C VAL A 516 35.27 -9.65 -1.29
N VAL A 517 34.60 -10.78 -1.09
CA VAL A 517 35.11 -11.87 -0.28
C VAL A 517 35.86 -12.81 -1.23
N ILE A 518 37.15 -13.03 -1.01
CA ILE A 518 37.98 -13.86 -1.88
C ILE A 518 38.40 -15.10 -1.12
N ASP A 519 38.12 -16.26 -1.71
CA ASP A 519 38.57 -17.55 -1.24
C ASP A 519 40.11 -17.65 -1.34
N ALA A 520 40.76 -18.06 -0.25
CA ALA A 520 42.18 -18.42 -0.18
C ALA A 520 42.37 -19.86 0.33
N SER A 521 41.42 -20.75 0.02
CA SER A 521 41.51 -22.19 0.24
C SER A 521 42.63 -22.81 -0.60
N GLY A 522 43.04 -24.04 -0.24
CA GLY A 522 44.09 -24.77 -0.93
C GLY A 522 43.79 -25.01 -2.42
N SER A 523 42.52 -25.12 -2.81
CA SER A 523 42.10 -25.40 -4.19
C SER A 523 42.23 -24.17 -5.11
N MET A 524 42.22 -22.96 -4.55
CA MET A 524 42.38 -21.71 -5.30
C MET A 524 43.75 -21.55 -5.97
N VAL A 525 44.76 -22.34 -5.57
CA VAL A 525 46.15 -22.16 -6.06
C VAL A 525 46.26 -22.28 -7.57
N ASP A 526 45.50 -23.19 -8.17
CA ASP A 526 45.51 -23.47 -9.61
C ASP A 526 44.72 -22.43 -10.42
N GLN A 527 43.97 -21.54 -9.75
CA GLN A 527 43.16 -20.50 -10.38
C GLN A 527 43.89 -19.13 -10.44
N LEU A 528 45.00 -18.98 -9.71
CA LEU A 528 45.71 -17.70 -9.61
C LEU A 528 46.80 -17.59 -10.69
N PRO A 529 46.73 -16.56 -11.57
CA PRO A 529 47.70 -16.42 -12.66
C PRO A 529 49.10 -16.12 -12.13
N GLU A 530 50.14 -16.75 -12.69
CA GLU A 530 51.54 -16.50 -12.32
C GLU A 530 51.96 -15.04 -12.58
N GLN A 531 51.51 -14.48 -13.71
CA GLN A 531 51.72 -13.11 -14.16
C GLN A 531 50.44 -12.57 -14.82
N LEU A 532 50.21 -11.26 -14.74
CA LEU A 532 49.06 -10.58 -15.35
C LEU A 532 49.42 -10.03 -16.75
N ASP A 533 49.92 -10.90 -17.61
CA ASP A 533 50.39 -10.51 -18.95
C ASP A 533 49.26 -10.54 -20.00
N ASP A 534 48.17 -11.26 -19.69
CA ASP A 534 46.94 -11.29 -20.49
C ASP A 534 46.02 -10.12 -20.12
N THR A 535 45.74 -9.28 -21.11
CA THR A 535 44.89 -8.08 -20.98
C THR A 535 43.50 -8.38 -20.42
N GLU A 536 42.91 -9.54 -20.74
CA GLU A 536 41.56 -9.91 -20.28
C GLU A 536 41.59 -10.35 -18.81
N VAL A 537 42.60 -11.14 -18.43
CA VAL A 537 42.82 -11.55 -17.04
C VAL A 537 43.16 -10.34 -16.16
N ALA A 538 43.98 -9.40 -16.66
CA ALA A 538 44.28 -8.16 -15.97
C ALA A 538 43.03 -7.28 -15.77
N ALA A 539 42.14 -7.21 -16.76
CA ALA A 539 40.89 -6.47 -16.66
C ALA A 539 39.94 -7.09 -15.62
N LEU A 540 39.82 -8.42 -15.58
CA LEU A 540 39.04 -9.13 -14.57
C LEU A 540 39.53 -8.82 -13.15
N TRP A 541 40.83 -8.97 -12.90
CA TRP A 541 41.39 -8.69 -11.57
C TRP A 541 41.35 -7.21 -11.19
N ALA A 542 41.39 -6.30 -12.17
CA ALA A 542 41.12 -4.88 -11.94
C ALA A 542 39.64 -4.63 -11.56
N ALA A 543 38.70 -5.37 -12.15
CA ALA A 543 37.29 -5.30 -11.79
C ALA A 543 37.02 -5.90 -10.39
N ILE A 544 37.72 -6.98 -10.01
CA ILE A 544 37.69 -7.55 -8.66
C ILE A 544 38.30 -6.57 -7.64
N ALA A 545 39.41 -5.90 -7.99
CA ALA A 545 40.10 -4.92 -7.16
C ALA A 545 39.40 -3.53 -7.13
N HIS A 546 38.07 -3.50 -7.28
CA HIS A 546 37.28 -2.29 -7.47
C HIS A 546 37.64 -1.18 -6.46
N PRO A 547 37.98 0.07 -6.89
CA PRO A 547 38.52 1.13 -6.01
C PRO A 547 37.61 1.61 -4.86
N GLY A 548 36.37 1.14 -4.82
CA GLY A 548 35.40 1.41 -3.75
C GLY A 548 35.02 0.18 -2.93
N ALA A 549 35.59 -0.99 -3.21
CA ALA A 549 35.24 -2.24 -2.54
C ALA A 549 36.00 -2.44 -1.22
N GLN A 550 35.34 -3.07 -0.24
CA GLN A 550 36.05 -3.66 0.90
C GLN A 550 36.45 -5.07 0.50
N ILE A 551 37.76 -5.31 0.39
CA ILE A 551 38.27 -6.62 -0.03
C ILE A 551 38.69 -7.40 1.22
N VAL A 552 38.10 -8.59 1.37
CA VAL A 552 38.36 -9.51 2.48
C VAL A 552 38.82 -10.83 1.89
N ILE A 553 40.05 -11.22 2.20
CA ILE A 553 40.60 -12.54 1.81
C ILE A 553 40.43 -13.48 2.99
N ILE A 554 39.85 -14.66 2.75
CA ILE A 554 39.50 -15.59 3.82
C ILE A 554 39.86 -17.04 3.50
N ASN A 555 40.20 -17.79 4.54
CA ASN A 555 40.18 -19.25 4.54
C ASN A 555 39.69 -19.73 5.92
N GLN A 556 39.68 -21.04 6.17
CA GLN A 556 39.26 -21.61 7.46
C GLN A 556 39.99 -21.06 8.69
N GLU A 557 41.23 -20.57 8.54
CA GLU A 557 42.11 -20.22 9.66
C GLU A 557 42.34 -18.71 9.81
N ARG A 558 42.17 -17.94 8.73
CA ARG A 558 42.57 -16.52 8.67
C ARG A 558 41.60 -15.68 7.84
N ARG A 559 41.48 -14.43 8.27
CA ARG A 559 40.79 -13.34 7.59
C ARG A 559 41.74 -12.14 7.51
N GLU A 560 41.93 -11.61 6.31
CA GLU A 560 42.74 -10.42 6.05
C GLU A 560 41.91 -9.38 5.30
N GLU A 561 41.87 -8.16 5.83
CA GLU A 561 41.22 -7.03 5.16
C GLU A 561 42.28 -6.20 4.44
N MET A 562 42.06 -5.92 3.16
CA MET A 562 43.00 -5.16 2.35
C MET A 562 42.71 -3.66 2.37
N SER A 563 43.75 -2.88 2.05
CA SER A 563 43.64 -1.45 1.76
C SER A 563 42.60 -1.21 0.64
N PRO A 564 41.83 -0.11 0.64
CA PRO A 564 40.67 0.10 -0.24
C PRO A 564 40.95 0.16 -1.75
N THR A 565 42.21 0.07 -2.18
CA THR A 565 42.61 0.14 -3.60
C THR A 565 43.89 -0.69 -3.85
N PRO A 566 43.87 -2.03 -3.69
CA PRO A 566 45.05 -2.83 -3.99
C PRO A 566 45.26 -2.88 -5.51
N SER A 567 46.52 -2.87 -5.96
CA SER A 567 46.77 -3.24 -7.35
C SER A 567 46.40 -4.72 -7.56
N PRO A 568 45.97 -5.12 -8.77
CA PRO A 568 45.70 -6.52 -9.10
C PRO A 568 46.84 -7.48 -8.69
N GLN A 569 48.09 -7.06 -8.88
CA GLN A 569 49.27 -7.83 -8.49
C GLN A 569 49.40 -7.99 -6.96
N ALA A 570 49.12 -6.92 -6.20
CA ALA A 570 49.17 -6.95 -4.74
C ALA A 570 48.05 -7.83 -4.16
N LEU A 571 46.88 -7.81 -4.80
CA LEU A 571 45.75 -8.67 -4.45
C LEU A 571 46.10 -10.15 -4.63
N ILE A 572 46.63 -10.53 -5.80
CA ILE A 572 47.05 -11.92 -6.08
C ILE A 572 48.16 -12.38 -5.12
N ALA A 573 49.13 -11.51 -4.84
CA ALA A 573 50.21 -11.82 -3.90
C ALA A 573 49.67 -12.06 -2.47
N ALA A 574 48.69 -11.27 -2.02
CA ALA A 574 48.05 -11.45 -0.72
C ALA A 574 47.29 -12.78 -0.64
N ILE A 575 46.53 -13.14 -1.68
CA ILE A 575 45.81 -14.43 -1.73
C ILE A 575 46.82 -15.58 -1.65
N ARG A 576 47.89 -15.57 -2.45
CA ARG A 576 48.95 -16.60 -2.41
C ARG A 576 49.60 -16.72 -1.04
N GLY A 577 49.80 -15.61 -0.34
CA GLY A 577 50.37 -15.61 1.02
C GLY A 577 49.47 -16.26 2.07
N LEU A 578 48.16 -16.34 1.80
CA LEU A 578 47.15 -16.94 2.69
C LEU A 578 46.85 -18.39 2.33
N ILE A 579 47.04 -18.82 1.09
CA ILE A 579 46.78 -20.21 0.65
C ILE A 579 47.66 -21.20 1.43
N ARG A 580 47.02 -22.23 1.97
CA ARG A 580 47.69 -23.39 2.59
C ARG A 580 47.11 -24.69 2.03
N PRO A 581 47.96 -25.64 1.57
CA PRO A 581 47.48 -26.95 1.13
C PRO A 581 46.68 -27.65 2.23
N GLY A 582 45.49 -28.16 1.88
CA GLY A 582 44.61 -28.91 2.80
C GLY A 582 43.70 -28.06 3.69
N VAL A 583 43.73 -26.72 3.57
CA VAL A 583 42.79 -25.81 4.26
C VAL A 583 41.63 -25.48 3.32
N GLY A 584 40.39 -25.74 3.74
CA GLY A 584 39.19 -25.48 2.94
C GLY A 584 38.62 -24.07 3.14
N LEU A 585 37.45 -23.81 2.55
CA LEU A 585 36.72 -22.56 2.74
C LEU A 585 35.72 -22.71 3.89
N HIS A 586 35.79 -21.84 4.89
CA HIS A 586 34.74 -21.73 5.91
C HIS A 586 34.46 -20.27 6.17
N ILE A 587 33.26 -19.83 5.80
CA ILE A 587 32.84 -18.45 5.91
C ILE A 587 31.83 -18.33 7.06
N GLU A 588 32.31 -17.97 8.23
CA GLU A 588 31.44 -17.37 9.25
C GLU A 588 31.38 -15.86 9.00
N LEU A 589 30.50 -15.45 8.08
CA LEU A 589 30.03 -14.07 8.10
C LEU A 589 29.29 -13.85 9.43
N PRO A 590 29.55 -12.75 10.17
CA PRO A 590 28.87 -12.49 11.42
C PRO A 590 27.34 -12.58 11.22
N PRO A 591 26.62 -13.42 12.00
CA PRO A 591 25.19 -13.65 11.79
C PRO A 591 24.33 -12.38 11.95
N SER A 592 24.89 -11.31 12.52
CA SER A 592 24.22 -10.04 12.76
C SER A 592 24.21 -9.06 11.57
N GLN A 593 24.92 -9.33 10.48
CA GLN A 593 24.95 -8.43 9.31
C GLN A 593 24.92 -9.24 8.00
N PRO A 594 23.73 -9.53 7.42
CA PRO A 594 23.67 -9.84 6.00
C PRO A 594 24.32 -8.67 5.25
N HIS A 595 25.34 -8.94 4.42
CA HIS A 595 25.93 -7.95 3.52
C HIS A 595 25.26 -8.09 2.14
N PRO A 596 24.19 -7.32 1.86
CA PRO A 596 23.43 -7.43 0.61
C PRO A 596 24.17 -7.06 -0.69
N ALA A 597 25.48 -6.82 -0.64
CA ALA A 597 26.33 -6.46 -1.77
C ALA A 597 27.73 -7.10 -1.62
N ALA A 598 27.77 -8.31 -1.07
CA ALA A 598 28.98 -9.13 -1.04
C ALA A 598 29.07 -9.98 -2.31
N LEU A 599 30.16 -9.87 -3.05
CA LEU A 599 30.58 -10.78 -4.10
C LEU A 599 31.55 -11.80 -3.52
N LEU A 600 31.24 -13.09 -3.63
CA LEU A 600 32.20 -14.15 -3.33
C LEU A 600 33.00 -14.49 -4.60
N VAL A 601 34.32 -14.47 -4.52
CA VAL A 601 35.23 -14.94 -5.58
C VAL A 601 35.85 -16.26 -5.12
N THR A 602 35.59 -17.33 -5.87
CA THR A 602 35.96 -18.70 -5.48
C THR A 602 36.24 -19.57 -6.70
N ASP A 603 36.76 -20.77 -6.51
CA ASP A 603 36.81 -21.81 -7.54
C ASP A 603 35.55 -22.71 -7.50
N GLY A 604 35.53 -23.74 -8.35
CA GLY A 604 34.41 -24.69 -8.40
C GLY A 604 34.21 -25.50 -7.11
N GLN A 605 35.27 -25.75 -6.34
CA GLN A 605 35.17 -26.49 -5.08
C GLN A 605 34.55 -25.60 -3.99
N GLY A 606 35.06 -24.38 -3.80
CA GLY A 606 34.50 -23.44 -2.83
C GLY A 606 33.07 -23.00 -3.18
N PHE A 607 32.68 -23.00 -4.47
CA PHE A 607 31.29 -22.81 -4.88
C PHE A 607 30.35 -23.90 -4.33
N GLU A 608 30.76 -25.17 -4.43
CA GLU A 608 29.97 -26.29 -3.88
C GLU A 608 29.96 -26.28 -2.34
N GLU A 609 31.09 -25.95 -1.70
CA GLU A 609 31.20 -25.82 -0.23
C GLU A 609 30.28 -24.71 0.32
N THR A 610 30.10 -23.62 -0.42
CA THR A 610 29.27 -22.47 -0.02
C THR A 610 27.82 -22.53 -0.51
N ARG A 611 27.42 -23.59 -1.20
CA ARG A 611 26.09 -23.73 -1.83
C ARG A 611 24.92 -23.56 -0.88
N SER A 612 25.08 -24.01 0.36
CA SER A 612 24.07 -23.85 1.42
C SER A 612 23.96 -22.40 1.93
N GLN A 613 24.88 -21.51 1.56
CA GLN A 613 24.98 -20.13 2.03
C GLN A 613 24.90 -19.10 0.89
N HIS A 614 24.69 -19.52 -0.36
CA HIS A 614 24.64 -18.62 -1.53
C HIS A 614 23.64 -17.47 -1.38
N PHE A 615 22.54 -17.69 -0.67
CA PHE A 615 21.53 -16.66 -0.38
C PHE A 615 22.05 -15.47 0.46
N ARG A 616 23.28 -15.56 1.00
CA ARG A 616 23.93 -14.49 1.78
C ARG A 616 24.78 -13.55 0.94
N TYR A 617 25.03 -13.90 -0.32
CA TYR A 617 25.83 -13.10 -1.26
C TYR A 617 24.94 -12.49 -2.33
N LEU A 618 25.35 -11.32 -2.84
CA LEU A 618 24.71 -10.69 -3.99
C LEU A 618 24.98 -11.49 -5.27
N ALA A 619 26.22 -12.00 -5.41
CA ALA A 619 26.63 -12.89 -6.49
C ALA A 619 27.84 -13.73 -6.07
N VAL A 620 28.11 -14.79 -6.83
CA VAL A 620 29.32 -15.62 -6.70
C VAL A 620 30.03 -15.70 -8.05
N LEU A 621 31.28 -15.25 -8.09
CA LEU A 621 32.18 -15.35 -9.24
C LEU A 621 33.03 -16.62 -9.09
N VAL A 622 32.84 -17.57 -10.01
CA VAL A 622 33.55 -18.84 -10.03
C VAL A 622 34.67 -18.78 -11.06
N LEU A 623 35.91 -18.83 -10.59
CA LEU A 623 37.12 -18.91 -11.41
C LEU A 623 37.26 -20.32 -12.00
N LYS A 624 37.70 -20.39 -13.26
CA LYS A 624 37.98 -21.65 -13.96
C LYS A 624 39.35 -21.60 -14.63
N GLY A 625 40.18 -22.61 -14.38
CA GLY A 625 41.52 -22.69 -14.93
C GLY A 625 41.46 -22.88 -16.45
N GLY A 626 41.81 -21.84 -17.21
CA GLY A 626 41.86 -21.88 -18.67
C GLY A 626 40.54 -21.58 -19.39
N ASP A 627 39.44 -21.32 -18.67
CA ASP A 627 38.14 -20.93 -19.22
C ASP A 627 37.67 -19.59 -18.63
N TRP A 628 36.71 -18.93 -19.28
CA TRP A 628 36.11 -17.70 -18.75
C TRP A 628 35.39 -17.95 -17.41
N PRO A 629 35.51 -17.03 -16.44
CA PRO A 629 34.81 -17.12 -15.16
C PRO A 629 33.29 -17.05 -15.35
N LEU A 630 32.56 -17.71 -14.45
CA LEU A 630 31.10 -17.70 -14.41
C LEU A 630 30.60 -16.85 -13.25
N LEU A 631 29.64 -15.97 -13.52
CA LEU A 631 28.99 -15.15 -12.49
C LEU A 631 27.60 -15.69 -12.20
N HIS A 632 27.40 -16.23 -11.00
CA HIS A 632 26.11 -16.72 -10.51
C HIS A 632 25.44 -15.64 -9.67
N ALA A 633 24.26 -15.20 -10.09
CA ALA A 633 23.44 -14.22 -9.36
C ALA A 633 21.96 -14.67 -9.34
N PRO A 634 21.20 -14.43 -8.26
CA PRO A 634 19.76 -14.61 -8.29
C PRO A 634 19.14 -13.77 -9.43
N ARG A 635 18.18 -14.33 -10.18
CA ARG A 635 17.55 -13.65 -11.33
C ARG A 635 16.97 -12.26 -11.02
N ALA A 636 16.61 -12.00 -9.76
CA ALA A 636 16.06 -10.71 -9.32
C ALA A 636 17.13 -9.62 -9.08
N ASP A 637 18.42 -9.98 -9.02
CA ASP A 637 19.49 -9.11 -8.52
C ASP A 637 20.49 -8.66 -9.59
N GLY A 638 20.27 -8.99 -10.86
CA GLY A 638 21.20 -8.66 -11.96
C GLY A 638 21.51 -7.15 -12.06
N SER A 639 20.49 -6.31 -11.93
CA SER A 639 20.65 -4.85 -11.91
C SER A 639 21.38 -4.34 -10.66
N THR A 640 21.34 -5.10 -9.55
CA THR A 640 22.06 -4.76 -8.32
C THR A 640 23.55 -5.14 -8.43
N VAL A 641 23.86 -6.27 -9.07
CA VAL A 641 25.25 -6.67 -9.39
C VAL A 641 25.91 -5.67 -10.35
N GLU A 642 25.20 -5.26 -11.40
CA GLU A 642 25.69 -4.24 -12.35
C GLU A 642 25.98 -2.90 -11.67
N ARG A 643 25.13 -2.49 -10.72
CA ARG A 643 25.35 -1.25 -9.95
C ARG A 643 26.50 -1.37 -8.95
N ALA A 644 26.66 -2.52 -8.30
CA ALA A 644 27.71 -2.74 -7.30
C ALA A 644 29.09 -3.02 -7.94
N PHE A 645 29.13 -3.70 -9.08
CA PHE A 645 30.34 -4.16 -9.77
C PHE A 645 30.23 -3.99 -11.30
N PRO A 646 30.15 -2.74 -11.81
CA PRO A 646 29.88 -2.48 -13.23
C PRO A 646 30.91 -3.10 -14.18
N GLY A 647 32.16 -3.24 -13.74
CA GLY A 647 33.23 -3.87 -14.53
C GLY A 647 33.11 -5.39 -14.68
N LEU A 648 32.41 -6.08 -13.76
CA LEU A 648 32.27 -7.54 -13.80
C LEU A 648 31.12 -8.01 -14.69
N ALA A 649 30.00 -7.28 -14.69
CA ALA A 649 28.83 -7.63 -15.49
C ALA A 649 29.09 -7.55 -17.01
N ALA A 650 29.98 -6.67 -17.45
CA ALA A 650 30.35 -6.53 -18.86
C ALA A 650 31.30 -7.64 -19.36
N GLY A 651 31.99 -8.34 -18.46
CA GLY A 651 33.08 -9.26 -18.79
C GLY A 651 32.84 -10.73 -18.42
N CYS A 652 31.72 -11.09 -17.80
CA CYS A 652 31.44 -12.47 -17.37
C CYS A 652 30.19 -13.02 -18.06
N ALA A 653 30.16 -14.34 -18.30
CA ALA A 653 28.93 -15.01 -18.70
C ALA A 653 28.01 -15.17 -17.48
N LEU A 654 26.77 -14.66 -17.59
CA LEU A 654 25.72 -14.83 -16.58
C LEU A 654 25.20 -16.27 -16.62
N GLY A 655 25.38 -17.00 -15.51
CA GLY A 655 25.06 -18.42 -15.37
C GLY A 655 23.86 -18.73 -14.49
#